data_AF-A0A1F6DFL4-F1
#
_entry.id   AF-A0A1F6DFL4-F1
#
_cell.length_a   1.000
_cell.length_b   1.000
_cell.length_c   1.000
_cell.angle_alpha   90.00
_cell.angle_beta   90.00
_cell.angle_gamma   90.00
#
_symmetry.space_group_name_H-M   'P 1'
#
loop_
_entity.id
_entity.type
_entity.pdbx_description
1 polymer ?
#
loop_
_entity_poly.entity_id
_entity_poly.type
_entity_poly.pdbx_seq_one_letter_code
_entity_poly.pdbx_strand_id
1 'polypeptide(L)'
;MISLAQRFFHESLLRNSVYLMASTGVLSLFGFLFWVVNARLFSAEEVGFATTLISVMNLISMLSLVGFNASLVRFLPQNRRPNEMISSALTIVMLTSLALAAGFVVFIPLLSPRLAFVQSSALTIGLFVLFSILSSLNTLTDSVFLAHRRAHFILIINSIFSASRLVFPFFLVSLGAIGIFAAAGIAQTIGLLVSFAAMMLFFGYLPTRMDMTEIKTLTHYSIGTYAASSLNLLPATLLPLLIITHLGPAESAYYYICLMIANLLYVIPFATTRALFAEGSNTEEEFPAHVVRAAKLILTLMLPAITLIVLTGHFFLGFFGAEYAAGGSTLLTLFAIAGFAVSAMSVVNVYFLVTKDTSAMIAISGVYALSTIGLSYTLLGYGLTGVGIAWIAGNTLAALTGLVLYHYPLRLKERYAAISYEIWTRFTCFRRYRRARKAGRPQKTILFYPDLPKYYYVHYTICHELGYRMTKNPRAPFDLAMSFKDITLRTEDAMEKELARKGRFVNGAARDISKEKVEEVFSEVFGYGMAVDPRTFMGECVQKSNENATHDGKVVMCPREPGAGSIYQKLVNNREGDRVSDIRAKVVGGTIPFIMHRTRSAFDRFDNTQTSKMVPIEEFLSKDECEKILLFCKKMGIDFGALDCLRDRDDGKLYIVDANLTTGTPMPGFHLTREEFEVYVRRFSIAFEKAFMNV
;
A
#
# COMPACT_ATOMS: atom_id res chain seq x y z
N MET A 1 26.22 -29.25 0.72
CA MET A 1 25.94 -27.88 0.23
C MET A 1 26.28 -27.83 -1.26
N ILE A 2 25.26 -27.72 -2.12
CA ILE A 2 25.46 -27.58 -3.56
C ILE A 2 26.10 -26.22 -3.82
N SER A 3 27.17 -26.15 -4.62
CA SER A 3 27.87 -24.89 -4.92
C SER A 3 26.94 -23.89 -5.61
N LEU A 4 27.19 -22.59 -5.45
CA LEU A 4 26.41 -21.52 -6.09
C LEU A 4 26.33 -21.72 -7.62
N ALA A 5 27.41 -22.24 -8.22
CA ALA A 5 27.49 -22.59 -9.63
C ALA A 5 26.51 -23.72 -10.00
N GLN A 6 26.41 -24.78 -9.22
CA GLN A 6 25.46 -25.87 -9.48
C GLN A 6 24.00 -25.44 -9.29
N ARG A 7 23.70 -24.56 -8.31
CA ARG A 7 22.37 -23.95 -8.13
C ARG A 7 21.95 -23.09 -9.32
N PHE A 8 22.87 -22.33 -9.89
CA PHE A 8 22.60 -21.51 -11.09
C PHE A 8 22.11 -22.33 -12.29
N PHE A 9 22.61 -23.55 -12.47
CA PHE A 9 22.17 -24.43 -13.56
C PHE A 9 20.80 -25.08 -13.31
N HIS A 10 20.44 -25.35 -12.05
CA HIS A 10 19.23 -26.10 -11.69
C HIS A 10 18.04 -25.19 -11.34
N GLU A 11 18.28 -23.99 -10.79
CA GLU A 11 17.22 -23.07 -10.35
C GLU A 11 16.95 -21.98 -11.40
N SER A 12 15.81 -22.10 -12.09
CA SER A 12 15.38 -21.14 -13.12
C SER A 12 15.23 -19.70 -12.59
N LEU A 13 14.88 -19.55 -11.31
CA LEU A 13 14.72 -18.24 -10.67
C LEU A 13 16.06 -17.53 -10.50
N LEU A 14 17.04 -18.18 -9.86
CA LEU A 14 18.38 -17.62 -9.64
C LEU A 14 19.03 -17.21 -10.97
N ARG A 15 18.95 -18.07 -11.98
CA ARG A 15 19.49 -17.81 -13.31
C ARG A 15 18.89 -16.57 -13.98
N ASN A 16 17.56 -16.46 -13.97
CA ASN A 16 16.88 -15.31 -14.58
C ASN A 16 17.17 -14.01 -13.82
N SER A 17 17.21 -14.06 -12.49
CA SER A 17 17.56 -12.89 -11.67
C SER A 17 18.97 -12.38 -11.98
N VAL A 18 19.96 -13.27 -12.10
CA VAL A 18 21.34 -12.91 -12.46
C VAL A 18 21.40 -12.29 -13.86
N TYR A 19 20.68 -12.84 -14.85
CA TYR A 19 20.65 -12.25 -16.20
C TYR A 19 20.03 -10.85 -16.23
N LEU A 20 18.95 -10.62 -15.47
CA LEU A 20 18.33 -9.30 -15.36
C LEU A 20 19.25 -8.28 -14.67
N MET A 21 19.96 -8.70 -13.62
CA MET A 21 20.95 -7.86 -12.93
C MET A 21 22.12 -7.52 -13.86
N ALA A 22 22.68 -8.51 -14.55
CA ALA A 22 23.74 -8.30 -15.53
C ALA A 22 23.29 -7.37 -16.65
N SER A 23 22.06 -7.52 -17.14
CA SER A 23 21.49 -6.67 -18.19
C SER A 23 21.37 -5.21 -17.74
N THR A 24 20.93 -4.99 -16.49
CA THR A 24 20.88 -3.66 -15.87
C THR A 24 22.30 -3.06 -15.75
N GLY A 25 23.29 -3.87 -15.36
CA GLY A 25 24.69 -3.46 -15.30
C GLY A 25 25.25 -3.04 -16.67
N VAL A 26 24.98 -3.82 -17.72
CA VAL A 26 25.35 -3.51 -19.11
C VAL A 26 24.72 -2.19 -19.56
N LEU A 27 23.41 -2.03 -19.39
CA LEU A 27 22.71 -0.80 -19.77
C LEU A 27 23.29 0.44 -19.07
N SER A 28 23.63 0.29 -17.79
CA SER A 28 24.18 1.36 -16.95
C SER A 28 25.60 1.74 -17.39
N LEU A 29 26.49 0.75 -17.55
CA LEU A 29 27.89 0.97 -17.96
C LEU A 29 27.98 1.57 -19.35
N PHE A 30 27.33 0.96 -20.34
CA PHE A 30 27.33 1.49 -21.70
C PHE A 30 26.56 2.80 -21.81
N GLY A 31 25.60 3.05 -20.90
CA GLY A 31 24.88 4.32 -20.83
C GLY A 31 25.80 5.44 -20.41
N PHE A 32 26.56 5.20 -19.34
CA PHE A 32 27.62 6.10 -18.90
C PHE A 32 28.63 6.38 -20.03
N LEU A 33 29.17 5.33 -20.66
CA LEU A 33 30.13 5.48 -21.76
C LEU A 33 29.54 6.23 -22.96
N PHE A 34 28.30 5.93 -23.34
CA PHE A 34 27.60 6.63 -24.41
C PHE A 34 27.52 8.13 -24.13
N TRP A 35 27.14 8.50 -22.90
CA TRP A 35 27.02 9.91 -22.55
C TRP A 35 28.38 10.60 -22.37
N VAL A 36 29.43 9.90 -21.95
CA VAL A 36 30.79 10.44 -21.99
C VAL A 36 31.22 10.75 -23.42
N VAL A 37 30.99 9.83 -24.36
CA VAL A 37 31.29 10.05 -25.78
C VAL A 37 30.51 11.25 -26.31
N ASN A 38 29.20 11.32 -26.08
CA ASN A 38 28.40 12.44 -26.57
C ASN A 38 28.78 13.77 -25.92
N ALA A 39 29.07 13.82 -24.63
CA ALA A 39 29.49 15.05 -23.96
C ALA A 39 30.86 15.59 -24.46
N ARG A 40 31.67 14.72 -25.08
CA ARG A 40 32.96 15.10 -25.69
C ARG A 40 32.85 15.46 -27.17
N LEU A 41 31.85 14.92 -27.87
CA LEU A 41 31.64 15.14 -29.30
C LEU A 41 30.66 16.29 -29.59
N PHE A 42 29.73 16.56 -28.68
CA PHE A 42 28.64 17.52 -28.84
C PHE A 42 28.67 18.56 -27.73
N SER A 43 28.05 19.72 -28.00
CA SER A 43 27.85 20.77 -27.00
C SER A 43 26.85 20.35 -25.92
N ALA A 44 26.94 20.99 -24.74
CA ALA A 44 25.99 20.77 -23.66
C ALA A 44 24.54 21.08 -24.08
N GLU A 45 24.34 22.06 -24.96
CA GLU A 45 23.01 22.38 -25.48
C GLU A 45 22.43 21.25 -26.34
N GLU A 46 23.22 20.70 -27.27
CA GLU A 46 22.79 19.60 -28.11
C GLU A 46 22.48 18.34 -27.30
N VAL A 47 23.32 18.04 -26.30
CA VAL A 47 23.06 16.97 -25.33
C VAL A 47 21.74 17.22 -24.60
N GLY A 48 21.46 18.46 -24.19
CA GLY A 48 20.23 18.82 -23.48
C GLY A 48 18.97 18.65 -24.32
N PHE A 49 19.02 19.04 -25.59
CA PHE A 49 17.94 18.78 -26.53
C PHE A 49 17.73 17.28 -26.73
N ALA A 50 18.80 16.53 -26.97
CA ALA A 50 18.72 15.09 -27.20
C ALA A 50 18.20 14.31 -25.98
N THR A 51 18.70 14.60 -24.77
CA THR A 51 18.23 13.93 -23.54
C THR A 51 16.77 14.26 -23.25
N THR A 52 16.32 15.46 -23.59
CA THR A 52 14.91 15.84 -23.47
C THR A 52 14.03 15.08 -24.46
N LEU A 53 14.44 14.97 -25.74
CA LEU A 53 13.72 14.15 -26.72
C LEU A 53 13.65 12.68 -26.31
N ILE A 54 14.74 12.12 -25.79
CA ILE A 54 14.77 10.74 -25.26
C ILE A 54 13.82 10.60 -24.06
N SER A 55 13.76 11.58 -23.17
CA SER A 55 12.85 11.57 -22.02
C SER A 55 11.39 11.61 -22.44
N VAL A 56 11.03 12.41 -23.45
CA VAL A 56 9.69 12.43 -24.04
C VAL A 56 9.39 11.11 -24.75
N MET A 57 10.33 10.57 -25.52
CA MET A 57 10.21 9.26 -26.16
C MET A 57 9.93 8.15 -25.14
N ASN A 58 10.62 8.18 -24.00
CA ASN A 58 10.40 7.24 -22.88
C ASN A 58 9.03 7.45 -22.22
N LEU A 59 8.55 8.69 -22.10
CA LEU A 59 7.21 8.98 -21.59
C LEU A 59 6.13 8.41 -22.52
N ILE A 60 6.25 8.66 -23.82
CA ILE A 60 5.36 8.11 -24.85
C ILE A 60 5.38 6.59 -24.78
N SER A 61 6.58 5.98 -24.73
CA SER A 61 6.74 4.54 -24.63
C SER A 61 6.03 3.98 -23.41
N MET A 62 6.27 4.54 -22.22
CA MET A 62 5.62 4.09 -20.99
C MET A 62 4.09 4.20 -21.06
N LEU A 63 3.55 5.33 -21.52
CA LEU A 63 2.10 5.54 -21.62
C LEU A 63 1.45 4.66 -22.69
N SER A 64 2.18 4.33 -23.75
CA SER A 64 1.66 3.51 -24.86
C SER A 64 1.45 2.04 -24.48
N LEU A 65 2.10 1.56 -23.42
CA LEU A 65 2.02 0.16 -22.97
C LEU A 65 0.66 -0.21 -22.39
N VAL A 66 -0.11 0.73 -21.84
CA VAL A 66 -1.46 0.52 -21.27
C VAL A 66 -1.56 -0.76 -20.39
N GLY A 67 -0.51 -1.06 -19.64
CA GLY A 67 -0.43 -2.24 -18.75
C GLY A 67 -0.16 -3.59 -19.43
N PHE A 68 -0.01 -3.65 -20.76
CA PHE A 68 0.28 -4.90 -21.48
C PHE A 68 1.63 -5.53 -21.09
N ASN A 69 2.61 -4.73 -20.67
CA ASN A 69 3.89 -5.22 -20.17
C ASN A 69 3.72 -6.16 -18.95
N ALA A 70 2.85 -5.81 -18.01
CA ALA A 70 2.55 -6.67 -16.86
C ALA A 70 1.64 -7.85 -17.24
N SER A 71 0.65 -7.59 -18.09
CA SER A 71 -0.34 -8.61 -18.46
C SER A 71 0.24 -9.72 -19.32
N LEU A 72 1.17 -9.43 -20.24
CA LEU A 72 1.86 -10.44 -21.04
C LEU A 72 2.68 -11.39 -20.16
N VAL A 73 3.45 -10.87 -19.20
CA VAL A 73 4.27 -11.69 -18.30
C VAL A 73 3.44 -12.73 -17.54
N ARG A 74 2.20 -12.37 -17.18
CA ARG A 74 1.29 -13.22 -16.41
C ARG A 74 0.49 -14.19 -17.28
N PHE A 75 -0.14 -13.69 -18.34
CA PHE A 75 -1.18 -14.45 -19.06
C PHE A 75 -0.66 -15.14 -20.31
N LEU A 76 0.45 -14.68 -20.91
CA LEU A 76 1.03 -15.29 -22.10
C LEU A 76 1.39 -16.78 -21.90
N PRO A 77 1.97 -17.22 -20.76
CA PRO A 77 2.36 -18.62 -20.57
C PRO A 77 1.16 -19.60 -20.51
N GLN A 78 -0.05 -19.10 -20.23
CA GLN A 78 -1.27 -19.91 -20.08
C GLN A 78 -2.21 -19.77 -21.28
N ASN A 79 -1.85 -18.93 -22.25
CA ASN A 79 -2.70 -18.58 -23.37
C ASN A 79 -2.68 -19.70 -24.43
N ARG A 80 -3.85 -20.04 -24.98
CA ARG A 80 -4.00 -21.07 -26.03
C ARG A 80 -3.55 -20.57 -27.41
N ARG A 81 -3.47 -19.25 -27.61
CA ARG A 81 -3.12 -18.57 -28.85
C ARG A 81 -2.08 -17.46 -28.62
N PRO A 82 -0.85 -17.81 -28.22
CA PRO A 82 0.18 -16.84 -27.83
C PRO A 82 0.53 -15.84 -28.94
N ASN A 83 0.54 -16.26 -30.21
CA ASN A 83 0.88 -15.37 -31.33
C ASN A 83 -0.18 -14.30 -31.57
N GLU A 84 -1.48 -14.63 -31.45
CA GLU A 84 -2.58 -13.65 -31.55
C GLU A 84 -2.50 -12.62 -30.41
N MET A 85 -2.22 -13.09 -29.19
CA MET A 85 -2.06 -12.24 -28.02
C MET A 85 -0.88 -11.26 -28.16
N ILE A 86 0.29 -11.75 -28.58
CA ILE A 86 1.49 -10.93 -28.82
C ILE A 86 1.24 -9.92 -29.94
N SER A 87 0.70 -10.36 -31.09
CA SER A 87 0.38 -9.48 -32.22
C SER A 87 -0.62 -8.38 -31.85
N SER A 88 -1.63 -8.72 -31.05
CA SER A 88 -2.64 -7.75 -30.62
C SER A 88 -2.04 -6.71 -29.68
N ALA A 89 -1.21 -7.14 -28.73
CA ALA A 89 -0.52 -6.23 -27.83
C ALA A 89 0.45 -5.30 -28.59
N LEU A 90 1.27 -5.85 -29.51
CA LEU A 90 2.18 -5.06 -30.35
C LEU A 90 1.42 -4.04 -31.21
N THR A 91 0.29 -4.44 -31.80
CA THR A 91 -0.53 -3.55 -32.65
C THR A 91 -1.12 -2.41 -31.82
N ILE A 92 -1.67 -2.69 -30.64
CA ILE A 92 -2.24 -1.65 -29.79
C ILE A 92 -1.15 -0.68 -29.32
N VAL A 93 -0.01 -1.20 -28.84
CA VAL A 93 1.12 -0.37 -28.41
C VAL A 93 1.67 0.49 -29.56
N MET A 94 1.71 -0.04 -30.78
CA MET A 94 2.08 0.73 -31.98
C MET A 94 1.08 1.87 -32.24
N LEU A 95 -0.23 1.60 -32.19
CA LEU A 95 -1.25 2.60 -32.47
C LEU A 95 -1.31 3.68 -31.37
N THR A 96 -1.20 3.29 -30.10
CA THR A 96 -1.19 4.24 -28.98
C THR A 96 0.08 5.08 -28.97
N SER A 97 1.25 4.49 -29.23
CA SER A 97 2.52 5.24 -29.34
C SER A 97 2.50 6.19 -30.53
N LEU A 98 1.96 5.78 -31.68
CA LEU A 98 1.76 6.65 -32.84
C LEU A 98 0.86 7.85 -32.48
N ALA A 99 -0.30 7.60 -31.86
CA ALA A 99 -1.23 8.65 -31.46
C ALA A 99 -0.61 9.63 -30.46
N LEU A 100 0.11 9.12 -29.46
CA LEU A 100 0.79 9.93 -28.44
C LEU A 100 1.96 10.72 -29.03
N ALA A 101 2.78 10.12 -29.90
CA ALA A 101 3.90 10.79 -30.55
C ALA A 101 3.43 11.87 -31.52
N ALA A 102 2.43 11.56 -32.36
CA ALA A 102 1.82 12.54 -33.26
C ALA A 102 1.16 13.68 -32.47
N GLY A 103 0.44 13.35 -31.39
CA GLY A 103 -0.12 14.33 -30.46
C GLY A 103 0.95 15.24 -29.87
N PHE A 104 2.06 14.66 -29.36
CA PHE A 104 3.18 15.45 -28.85
C PHE A 104 3.71 16.40 -29.93
N VAL A 105 3.99 15.90 -31.13
CA VAL A 105 4.47 16.73 -32.25
C VAL A 105 3.53 17.90 -32.52
N VAL A 106 2.22 17.70 -32.54
CA VAL A 106 1.24 18.78 -32.73
C VAL A 106 1.28 19.81 -31.60
N PHE A 107 1.44 19.36 -30.34
CA PHE A 107 1.43 20.22 -29.17
C PHE A 107 2.81 20.77 -28.75
N ILE A 108 3.89 20.47 -29.49
CA ILE A 108 5.25 21.01 -29.20
C ILE A 108 5.24 22.53 -28.97
N PRO A 109 4.62 23.37 -29.83
CA PRO A 109 4.65 24.82 -29.65
C PRO A 109 4.02 25.30 -28.34
N LEU A 110 3.08 24.54 -27.78
CA LEU A 110 2.42 24.84 -26.52
C LEU A 110 3.19 24.30 -25.32
N LEU A 111 3.71 23.08 -25.44
CA LEU A 111 4.34 22.35 -24.33
C LEU A 111 5.80 22.72 -24.11
N SER A 112 6.57 22.89 -25.18
CA SER A 112 7.97 23.27 -25.11
C SER A 112 8.42 23.92 -26.44
N PRO A 113 8.27 25.26 -26.58
CA PRO A 113 8.64 25.98 -27.80
C PRO A 113 10.08 25.74 -28.24
N ARG A 114 10.99 25.45 -27.29
CA ARG A 114 12.39 25.17 -27.59
C ARG A 114 12.60 23.86 -28.36
N LEU A 115 11.63 22.94 -28.33
CA LEU A 115 11.64 21.71 -29.13
C LEU A 115 11.01 21.90 -30.53
N ALA A 116 10.61 23.12 -30.92
CA ALA A 116 9.98 23.39 -32.21
C ALA A 116 10.87 23.02 -33.41
N PHE A 117 12.20 22.91 -33.23
CA PHE A 117 13.10 22.42 -34.28
C PHE A 117 12.76 21.00 -34.74
N VAL A 118 12.05 20.18 -33.95
CA VAL A 118 11.55 18.87 -34.39
C VAL A 118 10.56 19.01 -35.55
N GLN A 119 9.79 20.11 -35.57
CA GLN A 119 8.82 20.41 -36.62
C GLN A 119 9.46 21.10 -37.85
N SER A 120 10.78 21.36 -37.84
CA SER A 120 11.46 22.07 -38.92
C SER A 120 11.46 21.31 -40.26
N SER A 121 11.37 19.98 -40.23
CA SER A 121 11.34 19.15 -41.42
C SER A 121 10.43 17.94 -41.26
N ALA A 122 9.88 17.44 -42.37
CA ALA A 122 9.11 16.19 -42.37
C ALA A 122 9.96 14.99 -41.92
N LEU A 123 11.28 15.03 -42.17
CA LEU A 123 12.21 13.98 -41.76
C LEU A 123 12.35 13.91 -40.24
N THR A 124 12.55 15.04 -39.56
CA THR A 124 12.70 15.08 -38.09
C THR A 124 11.42 14.67 -37.37
N ILE A 125 10.26 15.07 -37.89
CA ILE A 125 8.96 14.59 -37.41
C ILE A 125 8.86 13.06 -37.58
N GLY A 126 9.17 12.57 -38.78
CA GLY A 126 9.13 11.15 -39.10
C GLY A 126 10.04 10.31 -38.20
N LEU A 127 11.29 10.77 -37.98
CA LEU A 127 12.25 10.11 -37.10
C LEU A 127 11.77 10.10 -35.64
N PHE A 128 11.24 11.21 -35.13
CA PHE A 128 10.71 11.28 -33.76
C PHE A 128 9.55 10.30 -33.54
N VAL A 129 8.58 10.30 -34.45
CA VAL A 129 7.42 9.39 -34.38
C VAL A 129 7.88 7.93 -34.52
N LEU A 130 8.74 7.63 -35.50
CA LEU A 130 9.25 6.29 -35.74
C LEU A 130 9.99 5.76 -34.50
N PHE A 131 10.98 6.49 -33.97
CA PHE A 131 11.75 6.01 -32.82
C PHE A 131 10.90 5.92 -31.55
N SER A 132 9.88 6.76 -31.38
CA SER A 132 8.92 6.62 -30.28
C SER A 132 8.12 5.32 -30.38
N ILE A 133 7.67 4.94 -31.58
CA ILE A 133 7.00 3.65 -31.82
C ILE A 133 7.96 2.49 -31.55
N LEU A 134 9.16 2.52 -32.13
CA LEU A 134 10.13 1.43 -31.99
C LEU A 134 10.57 1.23 -30.53
N SER A 135 10.79 2.32 -29.77
CA SER A 135 11.06 2.29 -28.32
C SER A 135 9.95 1.58 -27.53
N SER A 136 8.69 1.89 -27.87
CA SER A 136 7.49 1.30 -27.28
C SER A 136 7.39 -0.20 -27.53
N LEU A 137 7.61 -0.61 -28.78
CA LEU A 137 7.61 -2.01 -29.18
C LEU A 137 8.75 -2.79 -28.50
N ASN A 138 9.94 -2.21 -28.43
CA ASN A 138 11.09 -2.84 -27.80
C ASN A 138 10.82 -3.17 -26.32
N THR A 139 10.27 -2.20 -25.58
CA THR A 139 9.86 -2.39 -24.18
C THR A 139 8.82 -3.51 -24.02
N LEU A 140 7.90 -3.66 -24.98
CA LEU A 140 6.93 -4.74 -24.96
C LEU A 140 7.56 -6.12 -25.23
N THR A 141 8.54 -6.21 -26.15
CA THR A 141 9.21 -7.49 -26.46
C THR A 141 9.97 -8.08 -25.26
N ASP A 142 10.56 -7.23 -24.39
CA ASP A 142 11.17 -7.68 -23.14
C ASP A 142 10.19 -8.45 -22.24
N SER A 143 8.92 -8.02 -22.24
CA SER A 143 7.85 -8.68 -21.47
C SER A 143 7.54 -10.09 -22.00
N VAL A 144 7.71 -10.32 -23.31
CA VAL A 144 7.54 -11.65 -23.95
C VAL A 144 8.64 -12.62 -23.51
N PHE A 145 9.90 -12.17 -23.47
CA PHE A 145 11.02 -13.00 -23.00
C PHE A 145 10.89 -13.34 -21.52
N LEU A 146 10.42 -12.38 -20.72
CA LEU A 146 10.19 -12.57 -19.30
C LEU A 146 9.05 -13.57 -19.04
N ALA A 147 7.95 -13.52 -19.82
CA ALA A 147 6.86 -14.49 -19.76
C ALA A 147 7.36 -15.94 -19.97
N HIS A 148 8.27 -16.14 -20.92
CA HIS A 148 8.88 -17.44 -21.20
C HIS A 148 10.02 -17.83 -20.24
N ARG A 149 10.30 -17.01 -19.21
CA ARG A 149 11.40 -17.21 -18.25
C ARG A 149 12.77 -17.38 -18.92
N ARG A 150 13.01 -16.66 -20.02
CA ARG A 150 14.28 -16.67 -20.78
C ARG A 150 14.96 -15.31 -20.76
N ALA A 151 15.28 -14.80 -19.57
CA ALA A 151 15.87 -13.46 -19.40
C ALA A 151 17.28 -13.29 -20.02
N HIS A 152 17.96 -14.36 -20.41
CA HIS A 152 19.24 -14.26 -21.12
C HIS A 152 19.11 -13.57 -22.48
N PHE A 153 17.97 -13.67 -23.16
CA PHE A 153 17.73 -12.92 -24.40
C PHE A 153 17.74 -11.42 -24.14
N ILE A 154 17.13 -10.96 -23.05
CA ILE A 154 17.14 -9.55 -22.63
C ILE A 154 18.59 -9.07 -22.41
N LEU A 155 19.45 -9.89 -21.80
CA LEU A 155 20.87 -9.55 -21.64
C LEU A 155 21.60 -9.43 -22.99
N ILE A 156 21.42 -10.40 -23.89
CA ILE A 156 22.07 -10.40 -25.21
C ILE A 156 21.61 -9.19 -26.04
N ILE A 157 20.30 -8.98 -26.14
CA ILE A 157 19.71 -7.87 -26.89
C ILE A 157 20.17 -6.54 -26.33
N ASN A 158 20.11 -6.33 -25.01
CA ASN A 158 20.57 -5.09 -24.38
C ASN A 158 22.07 -4.87 -24.55
N SER A 159 22.88 -5.94 -24.65
CA SER A 159 24.31 -5.83 -24.93
C SER A 159 24.57 -5.40 -26.38
N ILE A 160 23.88 -5.99 -27.36
CA ILE A 160 23.99 -5.61 -28.77
C ILE A 160 23.51 -4.17 -28.98
N PHE A 161 22.34 -3.84 -28.44
CA PHE A 161 21.79 -2.48 -28.41
C PHE A 161 22.79 -1.49 -27.82
N SER A 162 23.31 -1.79 -26.63
CA SER A 162 24.20 -0.90 -25.89
C SER A 162 25.56 -0.71 -26.54
N ALA A 163 26.11 -1.75 -27.17
CA ALA A 163 27.35 -1.67 -27.91
C ALA A 163 27.17 -0.86 -29.20
N SER A 164 26.07 -1.11 -29.94
CA SER A 164 25.83 -0.44 -31.22
C SER A 164 25.67 1.08 -31.07
N ARG A 165 24.99 1.55 -30.00
CA ARG A 165 24.83 3.01 -29.77
C ARG A 165 26.14 3.77 -29.53
N LEU A 166 27.25 3.12 -29.16
CA LEU A 166 28.52 3.83 -28.95
C LEU A 166 29.16 4.29 -30.27
N VAL A 167 28.83 3.63 -31.38
CA VAL A 167 29.49 3.82 -32.67
C VAL A 167 28.82 4.93 -33.48
N PHE A 168 27.49 5.01 -33.46
CA PHE A 168 26.73 5.95 -34.29
C PHE A 168 26.99 7.44 -34.01
N PRO A 169 27.23 7.91 -32.77
CA PRO A 169 27.50 9.32 -32.51
C PRO A 169 28.63 9.90 -33.36
N PHE A 170 29.71 9.14 -33.61
CA PHE A 170 30.85 9.59 -34.42
C PHE A 170 30.49 9.91 -35.87
N PHE A 171 29.49 9.23 -36.44
CA PHE A 171 29.04 9.45 -37.82
C PHE A 171 27.93 10.50 -37.93
N LEU A 172 27.26 10.80 -36.81
CA LEU A 172 26.08 11.67 -36.77
C LEU A 172 26.35 13.02 -36.10
N VAL A 173 27.62 13.33 -35.79
CA VAL A 173 28.02 14.59 -35.12
C VAL A 173 27.48 15.82 -35.85
N SER A 174 27.51 15.83 -37.18
CA SER A 174 27.05 16.96 -38.00
C SER A 174 25.54 17.26 -37.89
N LEU A 175 24.74 16.36 -37.32
CA LEU A 175 23.30 16.53 -37.14
C LEU A 175 22.95 17.09 -35.75
N GLY A 176 23.94 17.43 -34.92
CA GLY A 176 23.77 17.99 -33.59
C GLY A 176 22.86 17.13 -32.70
N ALA A 177 21.90 17.75 -32.01
CA ALA A 177 20.96 17.06 -31.12
C ALA A 177 20.17 15.93 -31.80
N ILE A 178 19.77 16.11 -33.06
CA ILE A 178 19.07 15.07 -33.84
C ILE A 178 20.00 13.88 -34.11
N GLY A 179 21.31 14.13 -34.27
CA GLY A 179 22.32 13.08 -34.42
C GLY A 179 22.40 12.15 -33.21
N ILE A 180 22.41 12.71 -32.00
CA ILE A 180 22.39 11.93 -30.74
C ILE A 180 21.09 11.14 -30.62
N PHE A 181 19.95 11.80 -30.87
CA PHE A 181 18.63 11.16 -30.81
C PHE A 181 18.51 10.02 -31.84
N ALA A 182 18.99 10.22 -33.06
CA ALA A 182 19.02 9.20 -34.10
C ALA A 182 19.98 8.06 -33.78
N ALA A 183 21.16 8.34 -33.20
CA ALA A 183 22.08 7.29 -32.74
C ALA A 183 21.41 6.35 -31.72
N ALA A 184 20.66 6.92 -30.76
CA ALA A 184 19.90 6.14 -29.79
C ALA A 184 18.75 5.36 -30.46
N GLY A 185 18.00 5.99 -31.36
CA GLY A 185 16.87 5.37 -32.07
C GLY A 185 17.29 4.23 -33.02
N ILE A 186 18.39 4.39 -33.76
CA ILE A 186 18.96 3.36 -34.64
C ILE A 186 19.40 2.16 -33.81
N ALA A 187 20.10 2.38 -32.70
CA ALA A 187 20.49 1.31 -31.81
C ALA A 187 19.26 0.55 -31.28
N GLN A 188 18.21 1.25 -30.85
CA GLN A 188 16.98 0.60 -30.41
C GLN A 188 16.32 -0.22 -31.52
N THR A 189 16.37 0.27 -32.76
CA THR A 189 15.88 -0.45 -33.94
C THR A 189 16.63 -1.77 -34.12
N ILE A 190 17.96 -1.76 -33.97
CA ILE A 190 18.78 -2.98 -34.02
C ILE A 190 18.35 -3.95 -32.91
N GLY A 191 18.18 -3.45 -31.68
CA GLY A 191 17.70 -4.25 -30.54
C GLY A 191 16.35 -4.92 -30.85
N LEU A 192 15.38 -4.16 -31.35
CA LEU A 192 14.04 -4.65 -31.70
C LEU A 192 14.08 -5.70 -32.82
N LEU A 193 14.90 -5.51 -33.85
CA LEU A 193 15.06 -6.49 -34.93
C LEU A 193 15.63 -7.81 -34.39
N VAL A 194 16.63 -7.74 -33.48
CA VAL A 194 17.15 -8.93 -32.80
C VAL A 194 16.08 -9.56 -31.90
N SER A 195 15.26 -8.77 -31.20
CA SER A 195 14.12 -9.27 -30.42
C SER A 195 13.14 -10.05 -31.30
N PHE A 196 12.71 -9.49 -32.43
CA PHE A 196 11.81 -10.17 -33.37
C PHE A 196 12.43 -11.44 -33.96
N ALA A 197 13.70 -11.38 -34.37
CA ALA A 197 14.40 -12.56 -34.85
C ALA A 197 14.45 -13.67 -33.79
N ALA A 198 14.75 -13.32 -32.54
CA ALA A 198 14.75 -14.27 -31.43
C ALA A 198 13.35 -14.86 -31.18
N MET A 199 12.29 -14.02 -31.21
CA MET A 199 10.90 -14.44 -31.08
C MET A 199 10.48 -15.44 -32.16
N MET A 200 10.82 -15.17 -33.43
CA MET A 200 10.50 -16.07 -34.55
C MET A 200 11.28 -17.38 -34.46
N LEU A 201 12.59 -17.32 -34.23
CA LEU A 201 13.48 -18.48 -34.27
C LEU A 201 13.35 -19.41 -33.05
N PHE A 202 13.16 -18.86 -31.84
CA PHE A 202 13.22 -19.64 -30.60
C PHE A 202 11.89 -19.81 -29.89
N PHE A 203 10.85 -19.04 -30.26
CA PHE A 203 9.54 -19.06 -29.60
C PHE A 203 8.38 -19.31 -30.58
N GLY A 204 8.67 -19.55 -31.87
CA GLY A 204 7.64 -19.85 -32.87
C GLY A 204 6.65 -18.70 -33.10
N TYR A 205 7.06 -17.47 -32.79
CA TYR A 205 6.23 -16.30 -33.04
C TYR A 205 6.10 -16.06 -34.54
N LEU A 206 4.87 -16.00 -35.02
CA LEU A 206 4.53 -15.58 -36.37
C LEU A 206 3.54 -14.42 -36.24
N PRO A 207 3.77 -13.28 -36.90
CA PRO A 207 2.80 -12.19 -36.91
C PRO A 207 1.45 -12.66 -37.48
N THR A 208 0.40 -12.61 -36.66
CA THR A 208 -0.97 -12.98 -37.05
C THR A 208 -1.97 -11.82 -36.80
N ARG A 209 -3.24 -12.04 -37.16
CA ARG A 209 -4.36 -11.13 -36.94
C ARG A 209 -4.55 -10.78 -35.45
N MET A 210 -5.12 -9.60 -35.24
CA MET A 210 -5.50 -9.10 -33.94
C MET A 210 -6.77 -9.79 -33.42
N ASP A 211 -6.78 -10.24 -32.16
CA ASP A 211 -7.96 -10.76 -31.46
C ASP A 211 -8.27 -9.90 -30.22
N MET A 212 -9.39 -9.17 -30.30
CA MET A 212 -9.82 -8.22 -29.28
C MET A 212 -10.50 -8.89 -28.08
N THR A 213 -10.84 -10.17 -28.19
CA THR A 213 -11.61 -10.93 -27.20
C THR A 213 -10.82 -11.11 -25.91
N GLU A 214 -9.51 -11.35 -26.02
CA GLU A 214 -8.64 -11.58 -24.86
C GLU A 214 -8.15 -10.26 -24.22
N ILE A 215 -8.18 -9.15 -24.95
CA ILE A 215 -7.66 -7.84 -24.50
C ILE A 215 -8.49 -7.22 -23.38
N LYS A 216 -9.82 -7.42 -23.38
CA LYS A 216 -10.69 -6.93 -22.29
C LYS A 216 -10.35 -7.55 -20.94
N THR A 217 -9.89 -8.80 -20.93
CA THR A 217 -9.45 -9.50 -19.72
C THR A 217 -8.08 -9.01 -19.25
N LEU A 218 -7.23 -8.56 -20.18
CA LEU A 218 -5.85 -8.13 -19.89
C LEU A 218 -5.75 -6.74 -19.26
N THR A 219 -6.70 -5.84 -19.52
CA THR A 219 -6.66 -4.47 -18.99
C THR A 219 -7.12 -4.40 -17.53
N HIS A 220 -8.14 -5.17 -17.13
CA HIS A 220 -8.71 -5.05 -15.78
C HIS A 220 -7.79 -5.58 -14.66
N TYR A 221 -6.82 -6.46 -15.00
CA TYR A 221 -5.99 -7.16 -14.01
C TYR A 221 -4.84 -6.30 -13.42
N SER A 222 -4.35 -5.29 -14.15
CA SER A 222 -3.10 -4.59 -13.79
C SER A 222 -3.20 -3.07 -13.73
N ILE A 223 -4.39 -2.47 -13.89
CA ILE A 223 -4.56 -0.99 -13.92
C ILE A 223 -4.00 -0.32 -12.66
N GLY A 224 -4.22 -0.89 -11.47
CA GLY A 224 -3.75 -0.27 -10.23
C GLY A 224 -2.22 -0.16 -10.14
N THR A 225 -1.52 -1.27 -10.41
CA THR A 225 -0.05 -1.31 -10.39
C THR A 225 0.55 -0.54 -11.56
N TYR A 226 -0.09 -0.59 -12.73
CA TYR A 226 0.31 0.20 -13.89
C TYR A 226 0.17 1.70 -13.60
N ALA A 227 -0.94 2.14 -13.01
CA ALA A 227 -1.15 3.53 -12.61
C ALA A 227 -0.10 3.99 -11.60
N ALA A 228 0.18 3.20 -10.56
CA ALA A 228 1.23 3.52 -9.59
C ALA A 228 2.62 3.63 -10.26
N SER A 229 2.99 2.66 -11.10
CA SER A 229 4.27 2.66 -11.82
C SER A 229 4.39 3.84 -12.78
N SER A 230 3.27 4.19 -13.44
CA SER A 230 3.21 5.34 -14.35
C SER A 230 3.44 6.64 -13.62
N LEU A 231 2.73 6.86 -12.50
CA LEU A 231 2.92 8.02 -11.64
C LEU A 231 4.36 8.09 -11.12
N ASN A 232 4.96 6.96 -10.76
CA ASN A 232 6.34 6.92 -10.28
C ASN A 232 7.36 7.35 -11.35
N LEU A 233 7.10 7.11 -12.63
CA LEU A 233 8.03 7.49 -13.70
C LEU A 233 7.89 8.95 -14.14
N LEU A 234 6.74 9.59 -13.86
CA LEU A 234 6.44 10.94 -14.33
C LEU A 234 7.52 11.99 -14.01
N PRO A 235 8.08 12.08 -12.78
CA PRO A 235 9.12 13.07 -12.51
C PRO A 235 10.37 12.89 -13.38
N ALA A 236 10.83 11.65 -13.55
CA ALA A 236 12.04 11.37 -14.31
C ALA A 236 11.91 11.75 -15.79
N THR A 237 10.71 11.66 -16.36
CA THR A 237 10.46 11.92 -17.78
C THR A 237 9.97 13.35 -18.07
N LEU A 238 9.24 13.99 -17.14
CA LEU A 238 8.72 15.35 -17.32
C LEU A 238 9.69 16.45 -16.88
N LEU A 239 10.56 16.20 -15.89
CA LEU A 239 11.50 17.23 -15.42
C LEU A 239 12.45 17.74 -16.52
N PRO A 240 13.02 16.91 -17.41
CA PRO A 240 13.81 17.41 -18.54
C PRO A 240 13.05 18.41 -19.42
N LEU A 241 11.76 18.14 -19.67
CA LEU A 241 10.89 19.02 -20.47
C LEU A 241 10.63 20.36 -19.76
N LEU A 242 10.44 20.32 -18.45
CA LEU A 242 10.26 21.50 -17.61
C LEU A 242 11.55 22.33 -17.53
N ILE A 243 12.68 21.67 -17.31
CA ILE A 243 14.01 22.31 -17.20
C ILE A 243 14.42 22.94 -18.52
N ILE A 244 14.28 22.24 -19.65
CA ILE A 244 14.67 22.82 -20.94
C ILE A 244 13.86 24.06 -21.29
N THR A 245 12.57 24.08 -20.92
CA THR A 245 11.65 25.16 -21.27
C THR A 245 11.93 26.42 -20.44
N HIS A 246 12.31 26.27 -19.17
CA HIS A 246 12.48 27.39 -18.25
C HIS A 246 13.93 27.77 -17.95
N LEU A 247 14.84 26.80 -17.82
CA LEU A 247 16.26 27.02 -17.48
C LEU A 247 17.16 26.90 -18.70
N GLY A 248 16.83 25.97 -19.61
CA GLY A 248 17.46 25.84 -20.91
C GLY A 248 18.18 24.53 -21.19
N PRO A 249 18.69 24.38 -22.42
CA PRO A 249 19.22 23.11 -22.90
C PRO A 249 20.47 22.68 -22.15
N ALA A 250 21.43 23.59 -21.89
CA ALA A 250 22.63 23.26 -21.10
C ALA A 250 22.27 22.74 -19.69
N GLU A 251 21.36 23.42 -18.99
CA GLU A 251 20.87 23.00 -17.67
C GLU A 251 20.16 21.65 -17.71
N SER A 252 19.41 21.36 -18.78
CA SER A 252 18.78 20.04 -19.00
C SER A 252 19.83 18.93 -19.19
N ALA A 253 20.95 19.22 -19.88
CA ALA A 253 22.07 18.30 -19.99
C ALA A 253 22.73 18.05 -18.62
N TYR A 254 23.01 19.09 -17.85
CA TYR A 254 23.59 18.96 -16.51
C TYR A 254 22.68 18.12 -15.60
N TYR A 255 21.37 18.41 -15.61
CA TYR A 255 20.37 17.62 -14.88
C TYR A 255 20.42 16.15 -15.26
N TYR A 256 20.40 15.84 -16.55
CA TYR A 256 20.36 14.45 -17.02
C TYR A 256 21.60 13.68 -16.62
N ILE A 257 22.80 14.26 -16.77
CA ILE A 257 24.07 13.63 -16.38
C ILE A 257 24.12 13.42 -14.86
N CYS A 258 23.71 14.41 -14.06
CA CYS A 258 23.64 14.27 -12.61
C CYS A 258 22.67 13.16 -12.19
N LEU A 259 21.47 13.11 -12.80
CA LEU A 259 20.48 12.09 -12.52
C LEU A 259 20.95 10.70 -12.95
N MET A 260 21.66 10.58 -14.06
CA MET A 260 22.25 9.32 -14.51
C MET A 260 23.25 8.78 -13.48
N ILE A 261 24.16 9.62 -12.98
CA ILE A 261 25.13 9.22 -11.94
C ILE A 261 24.37 8.86 -10.64
N ALA A 262 23.38 9.65 -10.25
CA ALA A 262 22.54 9.36 -9.09
C ALA A 262 21.76 8.05 -9.22
N ASN A 263 21.29 7.70 -10.41
CA ASN A 263 20.60 6.42 -10.64
C ASN A 263 21.51 5.22 -10.40
N LEU A 264 22.83 5.32 -10.65
CA LEU A 264 23.79 4.28 -10.28
C LEU A 264 23.83 4.05 -8.77
N LEU A 265 23.77 5.15 -8.00
CA LEU A 265 23.66 5.11 -6.55
C LEU A 265 22.32 4.44 -6.13
N TYR A 266 21.21 4.87 -6.72
CA TYR A 266 19.87 4.36 -6.39
C TYR A 266 19.65 2.87 -6.73
N VAL A 267 20.55 2.23 -7.49
CA VAL A 267 20.53 0.77 -7.68
C VAL A 267 20.56 0.04 -6.34
N ILE A 268 21.28 0.55 -5.33
CA ILE A 268 21.42 -0.09 -4.01
C ILE A 268 20.05 -0.29 -3.33
N PRO A 269 19.25 0.77 -3.08
CA PRO A 269 17.92 0.59 -2.49
C PRO A 269 16.97 -0.22 -3.38
N PHE A 270 16.98 -0.03 -4.70
CA PHE A 270 16.09 -0.78 -5.60
C PHE A 270 16.43 -2.27 -5.68
N ALA A 271 17.71 -2.64 -5.73
CA ALA A 271 18.12 -4.04 -5.72
C ALA A 271 17.81 -4.71 -4.37
N THR A 272 18.08 -4.01 -3.26
CA THR A 272 17.81 -4.53 -1.92
C THR A 272 16.31 -4.73 -1.68
N THR A 273 15.48 -3.77 -2.09
CA THR A 273 14.02 -3.90 -1.96
C THR A 273 13.44 -4.96 -2.89
N ARG A 274 13.97 -5.16 -4.11
CA ARG A 274 13.59 -6.30 -4.96
C ARG A 274 13.90 -7.65 -4.31
N ALA A 275 15.04 -7.78 -3.62
CA ALA A 275 15.36 -8.98 -2.85
C ALA A 275 14.41 -9.16 -1.65
N LEU A 276 14.16 -8.08 -0.90
CA LEU A 276 13.19 -8.06 0.21
C LEU A 276 11.78 -8.46 -0.25
N PHE A 277 11.34 -8.04 -1.44
CA PHE A 277 10.07 -8.46 -2.03
C PHE A 277 10.02 -9.97 -2.27
N ALA A 278 11.10 -10.54 -2.81
CA ALA A 278 11.20 -11.97 -3.09
C ALA A 278 11.19 -12.81 -1.80
N GLU A 279 11.87 -12.37 -0.75
CA GLU A 279 11.85 -13.02 0.56
C GLU A 279 10.49 -12.85 1.25
N GLY A 280 9.99 -11.62 1.34
CA GLY A 280 8.73 -11.27 2.01
C GLY A 280 7.48 -11.91 1.41
N SER A 281 7.51 -12.28 0.12
CA SER A 281 6.40 -12.98 -0.54
C SER A 281 6.29 -14.45 -0.15
N ASN A 282 7.33 -15.05 0.46
CA ASN A 282 7.35 -16.46 0.88
C ASN A 282 7.15 -16.65 2.39
N THR A 283 7.46 -15.63 3.21
CA THR A 283 7.42 -15.69 4.68
C THR A 283 6.82 -14.40 5.25
N GLU A 284 5.48 -14.27 5.19
CA GLU A 284 4.76 -13.06 5.61
C GLU A 284 4.95 -12.74 7.12
N GLU A 285 5.08 -13.76 7.98
CA GLU A 285 5.22 -13.60 9.44
C GLU A 285 6.55 -12.92 9.85
N GLU A 286 7.64 -13.18 9.12
CA GLU A 286 8.96 -12.60 9.40
C GLU A 286 9.20 -11.27 8.68
N PHE A 287 8.27 -10.84 7.83
CA PHE A 287 8.46 -9.70 6.93
C PHE A 287 8.91 -8.40 7.63
N PRO A 288 8.35 -7.99 8.79
CA PRO A 288 8.82 -6.80 9.51
C PRO A 288 10.31 -6.88 9.91
N ALA A 289 10.80 -8.07 10.27
CA ALA A 289 12.20 -8.27 10.61
C ALA A 289 13.10 -8.17 9.35
N HIS A 290 12.66 -8.71 8.21
CA HIS A 290 13.36 -8.56 6.94
C HIS A 290 13.43 -7.09 6.49
N VAL A 291 12.37 -6.30 6.70
CA VAL A 291 12.34 -4.86 6.42
C VAL A 291 13.43 -4.11 7.19
N VAL A 292 13.60 -4.40 8.49
CA VAL A 292 14.65 -3.77 9.31
C VAL A 292 16.04 -4.17 8.83
N ARG A 293 16.25 -5.44 8.46
CA ARG A 293 17.54 -5.91 7.92
C ARG A 293 17.87 -5.24 6.59
N ALA A 294 16.92 -5.16 5.67
CA ALA A 294 17.07 -4.47 4.39
C ALA A 294 17.36 -2.97 4.60
N ALA A 295 16.65 -2.29 5.51
CA ALA A 295 16.92 -0.88 5.81
C ALA A 295 18.34 -0.66 6.33
N LYS A 296 18.83 -1.53 7.23
CA LYS A 296 20.21 -1.49 7.73
C LYS A 296 21.24 -1.73 6.61
N LEU A 297 20.99 -2.71 5.74
CA LEU A 297 21.87 -2.99 4.60
C LEU A 297 21.94 -1.80 3.64
N ILE A 298 20.78 -1.23 3.28
CA ILE A 298 20.70 -0.04 2.43
C ILE A 298 21.49 1.10 3.07
N LEU A 299 21.28 1.39 4.35
CA LEU A 299 22.00 2.47 5.03
C LEU A 299 23.52 2.25 5.05
N THR A 300 23.94 1.01 5.31
CA THR A 300 25.37 0.62 5.38
C THR A 300 26.06 0.78 4.03
N LEU A 301 25.38 0.47 2.93
CA LEU A 301 25.92 0.62 1.57
C LEU A 301 25.77 2.05 1.04
N MET A 302 24.68 2.74 1.38
CA MET A 302 24.41 4.11 0.91
C MET A 302 25.34 5.13 1.54
N LEU A 303 25.61 5.04 2.83
CA LEU A 303 26.41 6.04 3.54
C LEU A 303 27.82 6.24 2.95
N PRO A 304 28.63 5.20 2.68
CA PRO A 304 29.93 5.36 2.03
C PRO A 304 29.79 5.80 0.56
N ALA A 305 28.79 5.29 -0.18
CA ALA A 305 28.60 5.64 -1.58
C ALA A 305 28.17 7.11 -1.78
N ILE A 306 27.29 7.62 -0.92
CA ILE A 306 26.92 9.04 -0.85
C ILE A 306 28.13 9.87 -0.48
N THR A 307 28.87 9.48 0.56
CA THR A 307 30.07 10.19 1.00
C THR A 307 31.09 10.30 -0.13
N LEU A 308 31.32 9.21 -0.87
CA LEU A 308 32.18 9.22 -2.06
C LEU A 308 31.70 10.23 -3.10
N ILE A 309 30.42 10.21 -3.50
CA ILE A 309 29.88 11.13 -4.51
C ILE A 309 29.92 12.59 -4.03
N VAL A 310 29.66 12.86 -2.75
CA VAL A 310 29.72 14.22 -2.20
C VAL A 310 31.17 14.75 -2.23
N LEU A 311 32.16 13.92 -1.90
CA LEU A 311 33.57 14.33 -1.87
C LEU A 311 34.20 14.38 -3.28
N THR A 312 33.84 13.47 -4.17
CA THR A 312 34.50 13.31 -5.47
C THR A 312 33.59 13.53 -6.68
N GLY A 313 32.35 14.00 -6.47
CA GLY A 313 31.35 14.18 -7.52
C GLY A 313 31.79 15.12 -8.65
N HIS A 314 32.54 16.17 -8.30
CA HIS A 314 33.12 17.09 -9.27
C HIS A 314 34.06 16.36 -10.26
N PHE A 315 34.86 15.41 -9.79
CA PHE A 315 35.75 14.62 -10.66
C PHE A 315 34.97 13.70 -11.60
N PHE A 316 33.90 13.07 -11.10
CA PHE A 316 33.04 12.22 -11.93
C PHE A 316 32.37 13.04 -13.05
N LEU A 317 31.91 14.26 -12.75
CA LEU A 317 31.36 15.16 -13.76
C LEU A 317 32.43 15.64 -14.75
N GLY A 318 33.69 15.77 -14.31
CA GLY A 318 34.82 16.11 -15.16
C GLY A 318 35.09 15.14 -16.31
N PHE A 319 34.63 13.88 -16.21
CA PHE A 319 34.69 12.95 -17.35
C PHE A 319 33.85 13.43 -18.54
N PHE A 320 32.72 14.07 -18.27
CA PHE A 320 31.80 14.61 -19.27
C PHE A 320 32.25 15.98 -19.78
N GLY A 321 32.91 16.77 -18.94
CA GLY A 321 33.51 18.06 -19.34
C GLY A 321 33.57 19.04 -18.17
N ALA A 322 34.38 20.10 -18.32
CA ALA A 322 34.53 21.12 -17.27
C ALA A 322 33.22 21.86 -16.97
N GLU A 323 32.40 22.12 -17.98
CA GLU A 323 31.09 22.77 -17.84
C GLU A 323 30.10 21.93 -17.03
N TYR A 324 30.08 20.60 -17.24
CA TYR A 324 29.27 19.68 -16.45
C TYR A 324 29.70 19.67 -14.97
N ALA A 325 31.00 19.73 -14.72
CA ALA A 325 31.52 19.79 -13.36
C ALA A 325 31.19 21.12 -12.68
N ALA A 326 31.24 22.24 -13.41
CA ALA A 326 30.88 23.56 -12.89
C ALA A 326 29.37 23.69 -12.62
N GLY A 327 28.52 23.32 -13.58
CA GLY A 327 27.05 23.48 -13.49
C GLY A 327 26.34 22.37 -12.70
N GLY A 328 26.89 21.16 -12.64
CA GLY A 328 26.23 19.98 -12.07
C GLY A 328 26.60 19.61 -10.63
N SER A 329 27.71 20.11 -10.09
CA SER A 329 28.27 19.59 -8.81
C SER A 329 27.30 19.72 -7.63
N THR A 330 26.62 20.86 -7.49
CA THR A 330 25.64 21.08 -6.43
C THR A 330 24.43 20.17 -6.59
N LEU A 331 23.92 20.02 -7.81
CA LEU A 331 22.78 19.15 -8.09
C LEU A 331 23.12 17.67 -7.82
N LEU A 332 24.30 17.20 -8.25
CA LEU A 332 24.75 15.84 -7.99
C LEU A 332 24.87 15.56 -6.49
N THR A 333 25.37 16.53 -5.72
CA THR A 333 25.42 16.45 -4.25
C THR A 333 24.02 16.31 -3.65
N LEU A 334 23.05 17.12 -4.12
CA LEU A 334 21.66 17.04 -3.65
C LEU A 334 21.01 15.69 -4.02
N PHE A 335 21.24 15.17 -5.22
CA PHE A 335 20.75 13.84 -5.59
C PHE A 335 21.42 12.73 -4.78
N ALA A 336 22.72 12.83 -4.49
CA ALA A 336 23.38 11.86 -3.62
C ALA A 336 22.73 11.84 -2.23
N ILE A 337 22.52 13.00 -1.62
CA ILE A 337 21.82 13.14 -0.33
C ILE A 337 20.36 12.63 -0.43
N ALA A 338 19.68 12.89 -1.55
CA ALA A 338 18.34 12.37 -1.81
C ALA A 338 18.29 10.84 -1.79
N GLY A 339 19.42 10.14 -1.96
CA GLY A 339 19.54 8.70 -1.82
C GLY A 339 18.93 8.17 -0.51
N PHE A 340 18.99 8.91 0.59
CA PHE A 340 18.31 8.54 1.84
C PHE A 340 16.79 8.58 1.72
N ALA A 341 16.24 9.64 1.12
CA ALA A 341 14.80 9.79 0.91
C ALA A 341 14.27 8.76 -0.11
N VAL A 342 15.00 8.54 -1.20
CA VAL A 342 14.72 7.50 -2.20
C VAL A 342 14.74 6.12 -1.55
N SER A 343 15.70 5.85 -0.67
CA SER A 343 15.78 4.61 0.10
C SER A 343 14.55 4.41 0.98
N ALA A 344 14.16 5.42 1.76
CA ALA A 344 12.97 5.36 2.60
C ALA A 344 11.69 5.12 1.78
N MET A 345 11.53 5.85 0.68
CA MET A 345 10.40 5.66 -0.24
C MET A 345 10.38 4.24 -0.82
N SER A 346 11.53 3.69 -1.22
CA SER A 346 11.62 2.35 -1.81
C SER A 346 11.20 1.25 -0.83
N VAL A 347 11.60 1.34 0.44
CA VAL A 347 11.25 0.38 1.48
C VAL A 347 9.74 0.40 1.76
N VAL A 348 9.17 1.60 1.87
CA VAL A 348 7.73 1.75 2.11
C VAL A 348 6.91 1.27 0.91
N ASN A 349 7.36 1.54 -0.31
CA ASN A 349 6.69 1.06 -1.51
C ASN A 349 6.70 -0.47 -1.58
N VAL A 350 7.83 -1.11 -1.25
CA VAL A 350 7.92 -2.58 -1.28
C VAL A 350 7.06 -3.25 -0.21
N TYR A 351 6.88 -2.60 0.94
CA TYR A 351 5.93 -3.06 1.95
C TYR A 351 4.52 -3.18 1.36
N PHE A 352 4.01 -2.10 0.74
CA PHE A 352 2.67 -2.12 0.15
C PHE A 352 2.54 -3.01 -1.08
N LEU A 353 3.65 -3.23 -1.79
CA LEU A 353 3.71 -4.20 -2.88
C LEU A 353 3.54 -5.64 -2.35
N VAL A 354 4.21 -6.01 -1.25
CA VAL A 354 4.06 -7.34 -0.61
C VAL A 354 2.66 -7.50 -0.01
N THR A 355 2.13 -6.47 0.68
CA THR A 355 0.77 -6.52 1.25
C THR A 355 -0.33 -6.33 0.20
N LYS A 356 0.02 -6.20 -1.10
CA LYS A 356 -0.90 -6.04 -2.24
C LYS A 356 -1.85 -4.85 -2.12
N ASP A 357 -1.45 -3.80 -1.41
CA ASP A 357 -2.26 -2.58 -1.25
C ASP A 357 -1.97 -1.60 -2.39
N THR A 358 -2.59 -1.87 -3.54
CA THR A 358 -2.46 -1.05 -4.74
C THR A 358 -2.93 0.40 -4.52
N SER A 359 -3.88 0.63 -3.60
CA SER A 359 -4.37 1.97 -3.29
C SER A 359 -3.31 2.84 -2.59
N ALA A 360 -2.56 2.25 -1.66
CA ALA A 360 -1.43 2.91 -1.02
C ALA A 360 -0.30 3.19 -2.02
N MET A 361 0.01 2.24 -2.91
CA MET A 361 1.02 2.43 -3.95
C MET A 361 0.68 3.59 -4.89
N ILE A 362 -0.59 3.72 -5.31
CA ILE A 362 -1.07 4.84 -6.13
C ILE A 362 -0.95 6.16 -5.36
N ALA A 363 -1.37 6.18 -4.08
CA ALA A 363 -1.29 7.38 -3.26
C ALA A 363 0.16 7.88 -3.07
N ILE A 364 1.09 6.97 -2.73
CA ILE A 364 2.51 7.29 -2.55
C ILE A 364 3.12 7.78 -3.87
N SER A 365 2.84 7.07 -4.98
CA SER A 365 3.36 7.44 -6.30
C SER A 365 2.77 8.76 -6.80
N GLY A 366 1.50 9.02 -6.52
CA GLY A 366 0.83 10.28 -6.84
C GLY A 366 1.39 11.45 -6.04
N VAL A 367 1.61 11.28 -4.72
CA VAL A 367 2.27 12.30 -3.90
C VAL A 367 3.68 12.56 -4.41
N TYR A 368 4.47 11.50 -4.70
CA TYR A 368 5.80 11.64 -5.27
C TYR A 368 5.78 12.44 -6.58
N ALA A 369 4.89 12.10 -7.51
CA ALA A 369 4.78 12.77 -8.80
C ALA A 369 4.41 14.24 -8.64
N LEU A 370 3.31 14.53 -7.94
CA LEU A 370 2.75 15.86 -7.78
C LEU A 370 3.70 16.78 -6.99
N SER A 371 4.27 16.28 -5.89
CA SER A 371 5.20 17.07 -5.08
C SER A 371 6.52 17.32 -5.81
N THR A 372 7.11 16.32 -6.46
CA THR A 372 8.39 16.51 -7.16
C THR A 372 8.24 17.47 -8.34
N ILE A 373 7.22 17.30 -9.18
CA ILE A 373 6.98 18.17 -10.34
C ILE A 373 6.53 19.56 -9.88
N GLY A 374 5.58 19.63 -8.96
CA GLY A 374 5.04 20.89 -8.45
C GLY A 374 6.09 21.73 -7.72
N LEU A 375 6.89 21.13 -6.84
CA LEU A 375 7.98 21.82 -6.15
C LEU A 375 9.12 22.18 -7.10
N SER A 376 9.42 21.34 -8.11
CA SER A 376 10.43 21.69 -9.11
C SER A 376 10.01 22.93 -9.87
N TYR A 377 8.74 23.00 -10.30
CA TYR A 377 8.18 24.16 -10.98
C TYR A 377 8.25 25.43 -10.11
N THR A 378 7.86 25.35 -8.84
CA THR A 378 7.86 26.54 -7.95
C THR A 378 9.26 27.00 -7.57
N LEU A 379 10.23 26.07 -7.49
CA LEU A 379 11.62 26.35 -7.12
C LEU A 379 12.53 26.61 -8.33
N LEU A 380 11.99 26.71 -9.54
CA LEU A 380 12.76 27.03 -10.76
C LEU A 380 13.57 28.33 -10.65
N GLY A 381 13.11 29.30 -9.84
CA GLY A 381 13.84 30.54 -9.59
C GLY A 381 15.22 30.34 -8.92
N TYR A 382 15.46 29.17 -8.31
CA TYR A 382 16.76 28.79 -7.74
C TYR A 382 17.59 27.90 -8.68
N GLY A 383 17.21 27.79 -9.96
CA GLY A 383 17.89 26.95 -10.95
C GLY A 383 17.83 25.45 -10.61
N LEU A 384 18.84 24.69 -11.03
CA LEU A 384 18.93 23.25 -10.78
C LEU A 384 18.98 22.89 -9.29
N THR A 385 19.50 23.77 -8.44
CA THR A 385 19.49 23.59 -6.99
C THR A 385 18.06 23.44 -6.46
N GLY A 386 17.11 24.24 -6.98
CA GLY A 386 15.69 24.13 -6.65
C GLY A 386 15.09 22.77 -7.04
N VAL A 387 15.47 22.25 -8.21
CA VAL A 387 15.06 20.91 -8.67
C VAL A 387 15.62 19.80 -7.76
N GLY A 388 16.88 19.91 -7.35
CA GLY A 388 17.49 18.97 -6.40
C GLY A 388 16.77 18.95 -5.04
N ILE A 389 16.40 20.12 -4.51
CA ILE A 389 15.61 20.24 -3.28
C ILE A 389 14.21 19.64 -3.47
N ALA A 390 13.55 19.92 -4.58
CA ALA A 390 12.25 19.36 -4.91
C ALA A 390 12.28 17.83 -5.01
N TRP A 391 13.36 17.25 -5.54
CA TRP A 391 13.56 15.80 -5.61
C TRP A 391 13.68 15.17 -4.22
N ILE A 392 14.45 15.78 -3.31
CA ILE A 392 14.54 15.33 -1.90
C ILE A 392 13.16 15.43 -1.23
N ALA A 393 12.52 16.58 -1.35
CA ALA A 393 11.23 16.85 -0.71
C ALA A 393 10.15 15.89 -1.23
N GLY A 394 10.09 15.64 -2.53
CA GLY A 394 9.09 14.77 -3.12
C GLY A 394 9.23 13.31 -2.69
N ASN A 395 10.46 12.77 -2.68
CA ASN A 395 10.72 11.43 -2.12
C ASN A 395 10.40 11.36 -0.62
N THR A 396 10.73 12.41 0.14
CA THR A 396 10.47 12.47 1.58
C THR A 396 8.97 12.51 1.89
N LEU A 397 8.20 13.35 1.18
CA LEU A 397 6.75 13.44 1.32
C LEU A 397 6.06 12.12 0.93
N ALA A 398 6.54 11.45 -0.10
CA ALA A 398 6.04 10.14 -0.50
C ALA A 398 6.33 9.07 0.57
N ALA A 399 7.55 9.04 1.12
CA ALA A 399 7.93 8.14 2.21
C ALA A 399 7.09 8.39 3.48
N LEU A 400 6.92 9.66 3.87
CA LEU A 400 6.08 10.05 5.02
C LEU A 400 4.62 9.64 4.80
N THR A 401 4.09 9.85 3.60
CA THR A 401 2.73 9.43 3.24
C THR A 401 2.59 7.92 3.44
N GLY A 402 3.53 7.13 2.93
CA GLY A 402 3.46 5.68 3.12
C GLY A 402 3.70 5.23 4.55
N LEU A 403 4.51 5.93 5.36
CA LEU A 403 4.62 5.68 6.81
C LEU A 403 3.31 5.97 7.55
N VAL A 404 2.60 7.05 7.19
CA VAL A 404 1.25 7.32 7.70
C VAL A 404 0.31 6.18 7.30
N LEU A 405 0.29 5.79 6.03
CA LEU A 405 -0.57 4.70 5.56
C LEU A 405 -0.25 3.35 6.23
N TYR A 406 1.02 3.11 6.60
CA TYR A 406 1.46 1.91 7.31
C TYR A 406 0.82 1.83 8.71
N HIS A 407 0.71 2.95 9.42
CA HIS A 407 0.11 3.00 10.75
C HIS A 407 -1.43 2.87 10.74
N TYR A 408 -2.07 2.98 9.57
CA TYR A 408 -3.53 2.90 9.41
C TYR A 408 -3.91 1.80 8.38
N PRO A 409 -3.91 0.51 8.76
CA PRO A 409 -4.10 -0.63 7.84
C PRO A 409 -5.58 -0.87 7.45
N LEU A 410 -6.22 0.13 6.83
CA LEU A 410 -7.61 0.06 6.29
C LEU A 410 -7.62 0.37 4.78
N ARG A 411 -8.72 0.15 4.04
CA ARG A 411 -8.80 0.60 2.63
C ARG A 411 -8.77 2.13 2.55
N LEU A 412 -8.27 2.74 1.46
CA LEU A 412 -8.07 4.21 1.37
C LEU A 412 -9.29 5.07 1.81
N LYS A 413 -10.51 4.66 1.45
CA LYS A 413 -11.76 5.33 1.85
C LYS A 413 -12.06 5.18 3.36
N GLU A 414 -11.80 4.00 3.90
CA GLU A 414 -11.90 3.69 5.34
C GLU A 414 -10.75 4.36 6.13
N ARG A 415 -9.58 4.56 5.53
CA ARG A 415 -8.43 5.29 6.10
C ARG A 415 -8.73 6.76 6.30
N TYR A 416 -9.27 7.44 5.29
CA TYR A 416 -9.68 8.84 5.44
C TYR A 416 -10.75 8.99 6.52
N ALA A 417 -11.72 8.08 6.57
CA ALA A 417 -12.74 8.04 7.63
C ALA A 417 -12.10 7.78 9.01
N ALA A 418 -11.15 6.86 9.12
CA ALA A 418 -10.50 6.52 10.39
C ALA A 418 -9.58 7.64 10.92
N ILE A 419 -8.78 8.28 10.05
CA ILE A 419 -7.89 9.39 10.43
C ILE A 419 -8.72 10.61 10.84
N SER A 420 -9.74 10.96 10.05
CA SER A 420 -10.65 12.06 10.41
C SER A 420 -11.40 11.75 11.70
N TYR A 421 -11.84 10.50 11.90
CA TYR A 421 -12.48 10.05 13.13
C TYR A 421 -11.54 10.13 14.35
N GLU A 422 -10.27 9.72 14.23
CA GLU A 422 -9.31 9.83 15.34
C GLU A 422 -9.10 11.29 15.76
N ILE A 423 -8.81 12.17 14.81
CA ILE A 423 -8.58 13.60 15.07
C ILE A 423 -9.82 14.22 15.68
N TRP A 424 -11.00 13.95 15.10
CA TRP A 424 -12.27 14.46 15.59
C TRP A 424 -12.60 13.92 16.99
N THR A 425 -12.38 12.63 17.26
CA THR A 425 -12.66 12.00 18.56
C THR A 425 -11.75 12.57 19.64
N ARG A 426 -10.45 12.70 19.38
CA ARG A 426 -9.51 13.32 20.33
C ARG A 426 -9.89 14.77 20.62
N PHE A 427 -10.23 15.54 19.59
CA PHE A 427 -10.64 16.94 19.74
C PHE A 427 -11.96 17.08 20.52
N THR A 428 -12.97 16.28 20.20
CA THR A 428 -14.26 16.30 20.89
C THR A 428 -14.16 15.82 22.33
N CYS A 429 -13.40 14.74 22.60
CA CYS A 429 -13.10 14.28 23.95
C CYS A 429 -12.38 15.35 24.76
N PHE A 430 -11.39 16.05 24.17
CA PHE A 430 -10.74 17.18 24.83
C PHE A 430 -11.73 18.30 25.18
N ARG A 431 -12.66 18.64 24.27
CA ARG A 431 -13.72 19.62 24.55
C ARG A 431 -14.67 19.16 25.66
N ARG A 432 -15.10 17.90 25.63
CA ARG A 432 -15.96 17.28 26.66
C ARG A 432 -15.30 17.33 28.03
N TYR A 433 -14.03 16.94 28.10
CA TYR A 433 -13.25 17.01 29.34
C TYR A 433 -13.20 18.44 29.87
N ARG A 434 -12.83 19.42 29.04
CA ARG A 434 -12.82 20.84 29.47
C ARG A 434 -14.19 21.34 29.90
N ARG A 435 -15.27 20.92 29.22
CA ARG A 435 -16.66 21.27 29.60
C ARG A 435 -17.03 20.69 30.96
N ALA A 436 -16.75 19.42 31.20
CA ALA A 436 -17.00 18.75 32.48
C ALA A 436 -16.20 19.41 33.62
N ARG A 437 -14.94 19.79 33.36
CA ARG A 437 -14.12 20.55 34.33
C ARG A 437 -14.68 21.95 34.61
N LYS A 438 -15.14 22.68 33.59
CA LYS A 438 -15.78 24.00 33.76
C LYS A 438 -17.12 23.91 34.50
N ALA A 439 -17.84 22.81 34.35
CA ALA A 439 -19.10 22.56 35.06
C ALA A 439 -18.92 22.18 36.54
N GLY A 440 -17.69 22.22 37.06
CA GLY A 440 -17.41 21.96 38.48
C GLY A 440 -17.56 20.50 38.91
N ARG A 441 -17.58 19.53 37.98
CA ARG A 441 -17.74 18.11 38.34
C ARG A 441 -16.57 17.62 39.22
N PRO A 442 -16.85 16.79 40.25
CA PRO A 442 -15.82 16.26 41.13
C PRO A 442 -14.80 15.45 40.33
N GLN A 443 -13.53 15.62 40.68
CA GLN A 443 -12.45 14.98 39.95
C GLN A 443 -12.24 13.57 40.46
N LYS A 444 -12.60 12.58 39.63
CA LYS A 444 -12.38 11.17 39.91
C LYS A 444 -11.27 10.60 39.03
N THR A 445 -10.58 9.58 39.51
CA THR A 445 -9.51 8.89 38.80
C THR A 445 -9.83 7.41 38.68
N ILE A 446 -9.85 6.90 37.45
CA ILE A 446 -10.05 5.47 37.16
C ILE A 446 -8.70 4.85 36.84
N LEU A 447 -8.36 3.78 37.57
CA LEU A 447 -7.26 2.89 37.25
C LEU A 447 -7.72 1.88 36.21
N PHE A 448 -7.09 1.88 35.04
CA PHE A 448 -7.20 0.81 34.05
C PHE A 448 -5.94 -0.04 34.12
N TYR A 449 -6.09 -1.34 34.38
CA TYR A 449 -4.96 -2.25 34.52
C TYR A 449 -5.13 -3.49 33.64
N PRO A 450 -4.07 -3.95 32.95
CA PRO A 450 -2.74 -3.33 32.85
C PRO A 450 -2.65 -2.18 31.82
N ASP A 451 -3.57 -2.11 30.86
CA ASP A 451 -3.48 -1.18 29.73
C ASP A 451 -4.44 0.00 29.85
N LEU A 452 -4.08 1.13 29.22
CA LEU A 452 -4.99 2.28 29.12
C LEU A 452 -5.92 2.13 27.91
N PRO A 453 -7.22 2.50 28.05
CA PRO A 453 -8.11 2.59 26.91
C PRO A 453 -7.64 3.71 25.97
N LYS A 454 -7.56 3.37 24.68
CA LYS A 454 -7.34 4.33 23.59
C LYS A 454 -8.65 4.99 23.13
N TYR A 455 -8.53 6.02 22.29
CA TYR A 455 -9.63 6.86 21.83
C TYR A 455 -10.81 6.11 21.17
N TYR A 456 -10.57 4.92 20.62
CA TYR A 456 -11.61 4.12 19.99
C TYR A 456 -12.39 3.22 20.96
N TYR A 457 -11.99 3.11 22.23
CA TYR A 457 -12.77 2.39 23.25
C TYR A 457 -13.73 3.31 23.98
N VAL A 458 -14.90 2.76 24.33
CA VAL A 458 -15.97 3.56 24.97
C VAL A 458 -15.54 4.13 26.33
N HIS A 459 -14.68 3.42 27.04
CA HIS A 459 -14.08 3.82 28.31
C HIS A 459 -13.41 5.19 28.23
N TYR A 460 -12.65 5.43 27.14
CA TYR A 460 -11.98 6.70 26.90
C TYR A 460 -13.00 7.84 26.77
N THR A 461 -14.05 7.61 25.99
CA THR A 461 -15.10 8.60 25.72
C THR A 461 -15.90 8.93 26.99
N ILE A 462 -16.26 7.92 27.80
CA ILE A 462 -16.96 8.12 29.10
C ILE A 462 -16.10 8.94 30.06
N CYS A 463 -14.81 8.58 30.23
CA CYS A 463 -13.94 9.32 31.14
C CYS A 463 -13.84 10.80 30.76
N HIS A 464 -13.79 11.10 29.46
CA HIS A 464 -13.75 12.49 28.98
C HIS A 464 -15.10 13.21 29.13
N GLU A 465 -16.23 12.51 28.94
CA GLU A 465 -17.57 13.09 29.18
C GLU A 465 -17.78 13.44 30.66
N LEU A 466 -17.31 12.57 31.56
CA LEU A 466 -17.43 12.76 33.00
C LEU A 466 -16.34 13.67 33.59
N GLY A 467 -15.27 13.95 32.84
CA GLY A 467 -14.14 14.75 33.31
C GLY A 467 -13.20 14.00 34.26
N TYR A 468 -13.19 12.67 34.19
CA TYR A 468 -12.37 11.79 35.02
C TYR A 468 -10.96 11.62 34.45
N ARG A 469 -9.98 11.42 35.33
CA ARG A 469 -8.60 11.07 34.96
C ARG A 469 -8.47 9.56 34.77
N MET A 470 -7.58 9.16 33.88
CA MET A 470 -7.24 7.76 33.65
C MET A 470 -5.78 7.53 34.03
N THR A 471 -5.49 6.43 34.71
CA THR A 471 -4.13 6.01 35.06
C THR A 471 -3.98 4.51 34.82
N LYS A 472 -2.77 4.06 34.51
CA LYS A 472 -2.38 2.64 34.55
C LYS A 472 -1.42 2.31 35.68
N ASN A 473 -1.07 3.29 36.50
CA ASN A 473 -0.18 3.08 37.64
C ASN A 473 -1.01 2.60 38.83
N PRO A 474 -0.94 1.30 39.22
CA PRO A 474 -1.74 0.77 40.33
C PRO A 474 -1.32 1.32 41.70
N ARG A 475 -0.18 2.02 41.78
CA ARG A 475 0.30 2.68 43.01
C ARG A 475 -0.16 4.12 43.16
N ALA A 476 -0.72 4.72 42.11
CA ALA A 476 -1.29 6.06 42.19
C ALA A 476 -2.67 6.03 42.88
N PRO A 477 -3.13 7.12 43.52
CA PRO A 477 -4.50 7.19 44.05
C PRO A 477 -5.53 7.04 42.93
N PHE A 478 -6.56 6.23 43.17
CA PHE A 478 -7.69 6.03 42.26
C PHE A 478 -9.00 5.86 43.06
N ASP A 479 -10.12 6.19 42.42
CA ASP A 479 -11.47 6.03 42.97
C ASP A 479 -12.13 4.71 42.53
N LEU A 480 -11.73 4.16 41.38
CA LEU A 480 -12.24 2.90 40.83
C LEU A 480 -11.12 2.18 40.07
N ALA A 481 -11.07 0.84 40.19
CA ALA A 481 -10.19 0.00 39.39
C ALA A 481 -10.99 -0.81 38.36
N MET A 482 -10.50 -0.87 37.13
CA MET A 482 -11.09 -1.64 36.03
C MET A 482 -10.05 -2.50 35.34
N SER A 483 -10.40 -3.76 35.09
CA SER A 483 -9.64 -4.64 34.22
C SER A 483 -9.75 -4.15 32.77
N PHE A 484 -8.60 -3.97 32.13
CA PHE A 484 -8.55 -3.51 30.75
C PHE A 484 -7.37 -4.13 30.01
N LYS A 485 -7.66 -5.18 29.24
CA LYS A 485 -6.76 -5.79 28.28
C LYS A 485 -7.57 -6.49 27.21
N ASP A 486 -7.18 -6.31 25.96
CA ASP A 486 -7.91 -6.85 24.81
C ASP A 486 -7.41 -8.25 24.47
N ILE A 487 -7.74 -9.24 25.31
CA ILE A 487 -7.34 -10.65 25.16
C ILE A 487 -8.50 -11.59 25.51
N THR A 488 -8.56 -12.76 24.86
CA THR A 488 -9.61 -13.77 25.09
C THR A 488 -9.45 -14.52 26.41
N LEU A 489 -8.22 -14.91 26.76
CA LEU A 489 -7.89 -15.66 27.97
C LEU A 489 -6.89 -14.85 28.79
N ARG A 490 -7.25 -14.57 30.06
CA ARG A 490 -6.41 -13.80 30.97
C ARG A 490 -5.95 -14.64 32.15
N THR A 491 -4.65 -14.65 32.37
CA THR A 491 -4.02 -15.20 33.57
C THR A 491 -4.00 -14.13 34.67
N GLU A 492 -4.38 -14.53 35.88
CA GLU A 492 -4.39 -13.64 37.04
C GLU A 492 -2.96 -13.38 37.53
N ASP A 493 -2.58 -12.10 37.65
CA ASP A 493 -1.30 -11.70 38.22
C ASP A 493 -1.42 -11.26 39.70
N ALA A 494 -0.27 -11.07 40.37
CA ALA A 494 -0.22 -10.69 41.79
C ALA A 494 -0.87 -9.32 42.06
N MET A 495 -0.82 -8.41 41.09
CA MET A 495 -1.39 -7.06 41.21
C MET A 495 -2.90 -7.08 41.07
N GLU A 496 -3.46 -7.89 40.17
CA GLU A 496 -4.90 -8.10 40.04
C GLU A 496 -5.51 -8.67 41.33
N LYS A 497 -4.82 -9.62 41.98
CA LYS A 497 -5.21 -10.14 43.31
C LYS A 497 -5.25 -9.04 44.37
N GLU A 498 -4.25 -8.16 44.37
CA GLU A 498 -4.19 -7.04 45.30
C GLU A 498 -5.32 -6.05 45.05
N LEU A 499 -5.59 -5.70 43.79
CA LEU A 499 -6.67 -4.80 43.39
C LEU A 499 -8.05 -5.36 43.76
N ALA A 500 -8.27 -6.67 43.54
CA ALA A 500 -9.50 -7.33 43.93
C ALA A 500 -9.72 -7.35 45.47
N ARG A 501 -8.64 -7.36 46.26
CA ARG A 501 -8.72 -7.26 47.73
C ARG A 501 -8.97 -5.84 48.22
N LYS A 502 -8.44 -4.83 47.52
CA LYS A 502 -8.54 -3.41 47.90
C LYS A 502 -9.93 -2.82 47.69
N GLY A 503 -10.79 -3.45 46.90
CA GLY A 503 -12.15 -3.00 46.67
C GLY A 503 -12.72 -3.55 45.37
N ARG A 504 -13.69 -2.82 44.80
CA ARG A 504 -14.37 -3.22 43.57
C ARG A 504 -13.42 -3.11 42.37
N PHE A 505 -13.05 -4.25 41.79
CA PHE A 505 -12.28 -4.35 40.56
C PHE A 505 -13.18 -4.77 39.40
N VAL A 506 -13.67 -3.80 38.63
CA VAL A 506 -14.66 -4.00 37.56
C VAL A 506 -14.07 -4.90 36.47
N ASN A 507 -14.82 -5.92 36.05
CA ASN A 507 -14.39 -6.99 35.14
C ASN A 507 -13.18 -7.79 35.66
N GLY A 508 -12.81 -7.68 36.93
CA GLY A 508 -11.71 -8.43 37.52
C GLY A 508 -11.94 -9.94 37.51
N ALA A 509 -13.21 -10.37 37.61
CA ALA A 509 -13.61 -11.77 37.61
C ALA A 509 -13.72 -12.39 36.20
N ALA A 510 -13.90 -11.59 35.15
CA ALA A 510 -13.96 -12.07 33.77
C ALA A 510 -12.55 -12.45 33.26
N ARG A 511 -12.26 -13.75 33.23
CA ARG A 511 -10.93 -14.30 32.87
C ARG A 511 -10.92 -15.06 31.55
N ASP A 512 -12.07 -15.57 31.15
CA ASP A 512 -12.23 -16.36 29.94
C ASP A 512 -13.49 -15.88 29.22
N ILE A 513 -13.29 -15.32 28.02
CA ILE A 513 -14.34 -14.90 27.10
C ILE A 513 -14.22 -15.68 25.77
N SER A 514 -13.61 -16.86 25.79
CA SER A 514 -13.58 -17.76 24.63
C SER A 514 -14.98 -18.15 24.21
N LYS A 515 -15.14 -18.49 22.94
CA LYS A 515 -16.45 -18.87 22.39
C LYS A 515 -16.98 -20.16 23.04
N GLU A 516 -16.10 -21.08 23.43
CA GLU A 516 -16.46 -22.26 24.24
C GLU A 516 -16.98 -21.89 25.63
N LYS A 517 -16.32 -20.97 26.34
CA LYS A 517 -16.79 -20.53 27.66
C LYS A 517 -18.13 -19.79 27.59
N VAL A 518 -18.29 -18.94 26.57
CA VAL A 518 -19.56 -18.27 26.27
C VAL A 518 -20.65 -19.31 26.04
N GLU A 519 -20.38 -20.35 25.25
CA GLU A 519 -21.35 -21.42 24.96
C GLU A 519 -21.72 -22.25 26.20
N GLU A 520 -20.75 -22.61 27.04
CA GLU A 520 -20.95 -23.36 28.28
C GLU A 520 -21.91 -22.61 29.22
N VAL A 521 -21.59 -21.33 29.50
CA VAL A 521 -22.38 -20.51 30.43
C VAL A 521 -23.73 -20.12 29.81
N PHE A 522 -23.78 -19.89 28.50
CA PHE A 522 -25.04 -19.64 27.78
C PHE A 522 -25.98 -20.83 27.92
N SER A 523 -25.50 -22.04 27.62
CA SER A 523 -26.29 -23.27 27.70
C SER A 523 -26.80 -23.55 29.11
N GLU A 524 -25.98 -23.26 30.13
CA GLU A 524 -26.38 -23.38 31.53
C GLU A 524 -27.52 -22.42 31.91
N VAL A 525 -27.47 -21.18 31.42
CA VAL A 525 -28.42 -20.12 31.81
C VAL A 525 -29.72 -20.17 30.99
N PHE A 526 -29.62 -20.44 29.69
CA PHE A 526 -30.76 -20.42 28.77
C PHE A 526 -31.41 -21.79 28.59
N GLY A 527 -30.72 -22.88 28.95
CA GLY A 527 -31.21 -24.26 28.83
C GLY A 527 -31.16 -24.81 27.40
N TYR A 528 -30.48 -24.12 26.48
CA TYR A 528 -30.22 -24.56 25.10
C TYR A 528 -28.91 -23.92 24.61
N GLY A 529 -28.30 -24.51 23.59
CA GLY A 529 -27.02 -24.05 23.02
C GLY A 529 -27.05 -23.95 21.50
N MET A 530 -25.93 -23.50 20.94
CA MET A 530 -25.66 -23.46 19.50
C MET A 530 -24.52 -24.38 19.07
N ALA A 531 -23.80 -25.04 19.99
CA ALA A 531 -22.76 -26.00 19.64
C ALA A 531 -23.33 -27.14 18.77
N VAL A 532 -22.65 -27.44 17.66
CA VAL A 532 -22.98 -28.58 16.79
C VAL A 532 -21.76 -29.46 16.59
N ASP A 533 -21.97 -30.77 16.55
CA ASP A 533 -20.92 -31.71 16.14
C ASP A 533 -20.94 -31.83 14.60
N PRO A 534 -19.89 -31.37 13.89
CA PRO A 534 -19.88 -31.36 12.44
C PRO A 534 -19.93 -32.76 11.81
N ARG A 535 -19.66 -33.83 12.56
CA ARG A 535 -19.74 -35.21 12.05
C ARG A 535 -21.17 -35.74 11.99
N THR A 536 -22.01 -35.27 12.90
CA THR A 536 -23.38 -35.77 13.09
C THR A 536 -24.45 -34.76 12.68
N PHE A 537 -24.12 -33.47 12.64
CA PHE A 537 -25.03 -32.42 12.21
C PHE A 537 -25.28 -32.46 10.70
N MET A 538 -26.54 -32.27 10.30
CA MET A 538 -26.97 -32.26 8.90
C MET A 538 -27.38 -30.86 8.49
N GLY A 539 -26.69 -30.27 7.50
CA GLY A 539 -27.02 -28.95 6.95
C GLY A 539 -25.92 -27.90 7.11
N GLU A 540 -26.30 -26.63 6.96
CA GLU A 540 -25.37 -25.49 7.08
C GLU A 540 -25.06 -25.17 8.55
N CYS A 541 -23.77 -25.02 8.86
CA CYS A 541 -23.31 -24.52 10.16
C CYS A 541 -22.21 -23.47 9.98
N VAL A 542 -21.84 -22.79 11.07
CA VAL A 542 -20.76 -21.81 11.10
C VAL A 542 -19.50 -22.45 11.68
N GLN A 543 -18.42 -22.48 10.90
CA GLN A 543 -17.07 -22.81 11.36
C GLN A 543 -16.34 -21.51 11.72
N LYS A 544 -15.74 -21.43 12.91
CA LYS A 544 -14.92 -20.29 13.37
C LYS A 544 -13.84 -20.73 14.37
N SER A 545 -12.81 -19.92 14.59
CA SER A 545 -11.82 -20.13 15.67
C SER A 545 -12.47 -20.00 17.05
N ASN A 546 -11.87 -20.59 18.08
CA ASN A 546 -12.29 -20.43 19.48
C ASN A 546 -11.96 -19.04 20.05
N GLU A 547 -10.94 -18.37 19.49
CA GLU A 547 -10.53 -17.02 19.88
C GLU A 547 -11.62 -15.99 19.60
N ASN A 548 -11.73 -15.00 20.48
CA ASN A 548 -12.76 -13.98 20.38
C ASN A 548 -12.36 -12.86 19.40
N ALA A 549 -13.33 -12.19 18.77
CA ALA A 549 -13.13 -11.06 17.86
C ALA A 549 -12.26 -11.29 16.59
N THR A 550 -12.11 -12.54 16.13
CA THR A 550 -11.30 -12.90 14.95
C THR A 550 -12.00 -12.72 13.59
N HIS A 551 -13.33 -12.53 13.56
CA HIS A 551 -14.13 -12.34 12.34
C HIS A 551 -13.87 -13.37 11.22
N ASP A 552 -13.50 -14.60 11.58
CA ASP A 552 -13.08 -15.67 10.66
C ASP A 552 -14.19 -16.68 10.32
N GLY A 553 -15.44 -16.34 10.68
CA GLY A 553 -16.59 -17.22 10.50
C GLY A 553 -16.86 -17.56 9.03
N LYS A 554 -17.08 -18.84 8.76
CA LYS A 554 -17.45 -19.35 7.44
C LYS A 554 -18.65 -20.28 7.54
N VAL A 555 -19.60 -20.13 6.64
CA VAL A 555 -20.70 -21.10 6.52
C VAL A 555 -20.19 -22.31 5.76
N VAL A 556 -20.38 -23.49 6.34
CA VAL A 556 -19.91 -24.77 5.82
C VAL A 556 -21.04 -25.80 5.86
N MET A 557 -21.01 -26.74 4.91
CA MET A 557 -21.94 -27.87 4.88
C MET A 557 -21.42 -29.02 5.75
N CYS A 558 -22.30 -29.58 6.58
CA CYS A 558 -22.09 -30.81 7.35
C CYS A 558 -22.97 -31.96 6.79
N PRO A 559 -22.57 -33.23 6.97
CA PRO A 559 -21.51 -33.72 7.84
C PRO A 559 -20.10 -33.55 7.24
N ARG A 560 -19.09 -33.33 8.09
CA ARG A 560 -17.68 -33.19 7.70
C ARG A 560 -16.72 -33.45 8.85
N GLU A 561 -15.44 -33.69 8.52
CA GLU A 561 -14.39 -33.77 9.53
C GLU A 561 -14.11 -32.38 10.16
N PRO A 562 -13.91 -32.32 11.50
CA PRO A 562 -13.54 -31.08 12.20
C PRO A 562 -12.16 -30.56 11.74
N GLY A 563 -12.07 -29.26 11.48
CA GLY A 563 -10.80 -28.57 11.27
C GLY A 563 -10.05 -28.34 12.58
N ALA A 564 -8.72 -28.38 12.56
CA ALA A 564 -7.89 -28.14 13.74
C ALA A 564 -8.18 -26.77 14.37
N GLY A 565 -8.46 -26.75 15.69
CA GLY A 565 -8.73 -25.51 16.45
C GLY A 565 -10.02 -24.77 16.10
N SER A 566 -10.89 -25.37 15.28
CA SER A 566 -12.18 -24.78 14.88
C SER A 566 -13.31 -25.25 15.80
N ILE A 567 -14.20 -24.32 16.14
CA ILE A 567 -15.49 -24.64 16.74
C ILE A 567 -16.60 -24.54 15.69
N TYR A 568 -17.69 -25.26 15.94
CA TYR A 568 -18.83 -25.37 15.05
C TYR A 568 -20.10 -24.97 15.79
N GLN A 569 -20.85 -24.04 15.21
CA GLN A 569 -22.10 -23.55 15.78
C GLN A 569 -23.23 -23.57 14.76
N LYS A 570 -24.46 -23.73 15.24
CA LYS A 570 -25.69 -23.57 14.47
C LYS A 570 -25.65 -22.24 13.71
N LEU A 571 -26.02 -22.28 12.43
CA LEU A 571 -26.24 -21.06 11.67
C LEU A 571 -27.55 -20.42 12.12
N VAL A 572 -27.44 -19.37 12.95
CA VAL A 572 -28.61 -18.62 13.44
C VAL A 572 -29.23 -17.80 12.30
N ASN A 573 -30.52 -18.01 12.01
CA ASN A 573 -31.22 -17.27 10.97
C ASN A 573 -31.65 -15.88 11.47
N ASN A 574 -30.76 -14.89 11.32
CA ASN A 574 -31.02 -13.49 11.68
C ASN A 574 -31.30 -12.59 10.46
N ARG A 575 -31.71 -13.17 9.32
CA ARG A 575 -31.98 -12.42 8.09
C ARG A 575 -33.31 -11.66 8.14
N GLU A 576 -33.31 -10.46 7.60
CA GLU A 576 -34.48 -9.61 7.40
C GLU A 576 -34.41 -9.00 5.99
N GLY A 577 -35.08 -9.66 5.03
CA GLY A 577 -34.96 -9.31 3.62
C GLY A 577 -33.53 -9.48 3.09
N ASP A 578 -32.95 -8.40 2.58
CA ASP A 578 -31.58 -8.31 2.08
C ASP A 578 -30.54 -7.97 3.16
N ARG A 579 -30.95 -7.95 4.44
CA ARG A 579 -30.10 -7.57 5.58
C ARG A 579 -30.04 -8.64 6.65
N VAL A 580 -29.05 -8.53 7.54
CA VAL A 580 -28.95 -9.31 8.78
C VAL A 580 -29.01 -8.39 9.98
N SER A 581 -29.65 -8.87 11.05
CA SER A 581 -29.99 -8.12 12.26
C SER A 581 -29.22 -8.66 13.47
N ASP A 582 -28.39 -7.82 14.09
CA ASP A 582 -27.65 -8.16 15.31
C ASP A 582 -28.08 -7.26 16.48
N ILE A 583 -28.26 -7.86 17.65
CA ILE A 583 -28.66 -7.19 18.88
C ILE A 583 -27.43 -7.06 19.76
N ARG A 584 -26.85 -5.86 19.87
CA ARG A 584 -25.71 -5.65 20.77
C ARG A 584 -26.16 -5.05 22.10
N ALA A 585 -26.35 -5.93 23.10
CA ALA A 585 -26.74 -5.55 24.45
C ALA A 585 -25.54 -4.92 25.18
N LYS A 586 -25.70 -3.69 25.68
CA LYS A 586 -24.69 -3.03 26.50
C LYS A 586 -24.94 -3.33 27.96
N VAL A 587 -23.91 -3.76 28.70
CA VAL A 587 -24.04 -4.16 30.11
C VAL A 587 -23.23 -3.23 30.98
N VAL A 588 -23.87 -2.69 32.02
CA VAL A 588 -23.26 -1.74 32.97
C VAL A 588 -23.80 -2.03 34.37
N GLY A 589 -22.94 -2.57 35.25
CA GLY A 589 -23.22 -2.73 36.68
C GLY A 589 -24.46 -3.56 36.99
N GLY A 590 -24.71 -4.63 36.23
CA GLY A 590 -25.90 -5.47 36.40
C GLY A 590 -27.18 -4.90 35.78
N THR A 591 -27.07 -3.93 34.88
CA THR A 591 -28.19 -3.41 34.09
C THR A 591 -27.85 -3.40 32.60
N ILE A 592 -28.89 -3.39 31.75
CA ILE A 592 -28.77 -3.18 30.31
C ILE A 592 -29.35 -1.77 30.04
N PRO A 593 -28.55 -0.69 29.96
CA PRO A 593 -29.11 0.65 29.81
C PRO A 593 -29.76 0.92 28.44
N PHE A 594 -29.33 0.20 27.40
CA PHE A 594 -29.89 0.26 26.04
C PHE A 594 -29.29 -0.84 25.16
N ILE A 595 -29.90 -1.04 23.99
CA ILE A 595 -29.42 -1.95 22.94
C ILE A 595 -28.92 -1.13 21.76
N MET A 596 -27.85 -1.62 21.13
CA MET A 596 -27.43 -1.18 19.81
C MET A 596 -27.89 -2.20 18.77
N HIS A 597 -28.92 -1.87 18.01
CA HIS A 597 -29.36 -2.67 16.87
C HIS A 597 -28.46 -2.42 15.68
N ARG A 598 -27.87 -3.47 15.13
CA ARG A 598 -26.94 -3.40 14.00
C ARG A 598 -27.53 -4.12 12.80
N THR A 599 -27.44 -3.48 11.64
CA THR A 599 -27.94 -4.03 10.39
C THR A 599 -26.84 -4.05 9.33
N ARG A 600 -26.57 -5.24 8.77
CA ARG A 600 -25.58 -5.45 7.70
C ARG A 600 -26.24 -6.02 6.45
N SER A 601 -25.53 -6.08 5.33
CA SER A 601 -26.01 -6.78 4.13
C SER A 601 -26.01 -8.30 4.35
N ALA A 602 -27.02 -8.99 3.85
CA ALA A 602 -27.12 -10.44 3.92
C ALA A 602 -26.17 -11.17 2.93
N PHE A 603 -25.61 -10.45 1.95
CA PHE A 603 -24.67 -10.97 0.95
C PHE A 603 -23.23 -11.07 1.46
N ASP A 604 -22.85 -10.21 2.40
CA ASP A 604 -21.54 -10.22 3.06
C ASP A 604 -21.71 -10.14 4.58
N ARG A 605 -22.09 -11.27 5.17
CA ARG A 605 -22.52 -11.40 6.56
C ARG A 605 -21.40 -11.11 7.58
N PHE A 606 -20.15 -11.13 7.12
CA PHE A 606 -18.94 -10.99 7.94
C PHE A 606 -18.15 -9.70 7.64
N ASP A 607 -18.62 -8.84 6.74
CA ASP A 607 -18.00 -7.53 6.45
C ASP A 607 -18.34 -6.48 7.53
N ASN A 608 -17.44 -5.51 7.72
CA ASN A 608 -17.51 -4.47 8.74
C ASN A 608 -18.46 -3.31 8.40
N THR A 609 -19.05 -3.29 7.20
CA THR A 609 -20.00 -2.25 6.80
C THR A 609 -21.36 -2.48 7.47
N GLN A 610 -21.62 -1.74 8.56
CA GLN A 610 -22.85 -1.87 9.35
C GLN A 610 -23.46 -0.50 9.67
N THR A 611 -24.79 -0.42 9.70
CA THR A 611 -25.52 0.68 10.32
C THR A 611 -25.90 0.31 11.74
N SER A 612 -25.73 1.22 12.70
CA SER A 612 -26.10 1.00 14.10
C SER A 612 -27.18 1.99 14.52
N LYS A 613 -28.17 1.56 15.30
CA LYS A 613 -29.14 2.44 15.93
C LYS A 613 -29.30 2.08 17.40
N MET A 614 -29.50 3.08 18.24
CA MET A 614 -29.85 2.84 19.63
C MET A 614 -31.37 2.68 19.72
N VAL A 615 -31.82 1.55 20.28
CA VAL A 615 -33.23 1.16 20.30
C VAL A 615 -33.71 0.90 21.73
N PRO A 616 -35.02 1.03 22.01
CA PRO A 616 -35.64 0.56 23.26
C PRO A 616 -35.36 -0.93 23.49
N ILE A 617 -35.26 -1.33 24.75
CA ILE A 617 -34.91 -2.71 25.12
C ILE A 617 -36.10 -3.63 24.82
N GLU A 618 -37.30 -3.13 25.11
CA GLU A 618 -38.57 -3.84 25.05
C GLU A 618 -38.97 -4.24 23.62
N GLU A 619 -38.35 -3.62 22.61
CA GLU A 619 -38.56 -3.94 21.19
C GLU A 619 -37.81 -5.21 20.77
N PHE A 620 -36.72 -5.57 21.45
CA PHE A 620 -35.81 -6.65 21.02
C PHE A 620 -35.61 -7.76 22.06
N LEU A 621 -35.80 -7.45 23.35
CA LEU A 621 -35.59 -8.36 24.46
C LEU A 621 -36.81 -8.34 25.39
N SER A 622 -37.29 -9.54 25.73
CA SER A 622 -38.26 -9.73 26.80
C SER A 622 -37.62 -9.53 28.18
N LYS A 623 -38.47 -9.40 29.22
CA LYS A 623 -37.99 -9.28 30.61
C LYS A 623 -37.20 -10.51 31.06
N ASP A 624 -37.69 -11.72 30.74
CA ASP A 624 -37.00 -12.98 31.04
C ASP A 624 -35.63 -13.06 30.35
N GLU A 625 -35.53 -12.66 29.08
CA GLU A 625 -34.25 -12.64 28.37
C GLU A 625 -33.27 -11.62 28.97
N CYS A 626 -33.75 -10.46 29.42
CA CYS A 626 -32.92 -9.49 30.12
C CYS A 626 -32.37 -10.06 31.43
N GLU A 627 -33.22 -10.71 32.23
CA GLU A 627 -32.81 -11.36 33.49
C GLU A 627 -31.78 -12.46 33.24
N LYS A 628 -31.99 -13.29 32.21
CA LYS A 628 -31.03 -14.33 31.79
C LYS A 628 -29.72 -13.75 31.28
N ILE A 629 -29.74 -12.68 30.49
CA ILE A 629 -28.52 -11.98 30.05
C ILE A 629 -27.73 -11.46 31.28
N LEU A 630 -28.40 -10.87 32.25
CA LEU A 630 -27.75 -10.37 33.46
C LEU A 630 -27.20 -11.51 34.32
N LEU A 631 -27.89 -12.63 34.41
CA LEU A 631 -27.40 -13.85 35.07
C LEU A 631 -26.18 -14.43 34.34
N PHE A 632 -26.20 -14.46 33.02
CA PHE A 632 -25.08 -14.84 32.17
C PHE A 632 -23.86 -13.95 32.46
N CYS A 633 -24.03 -12.62 32.47
CA CYS A 633 -22.96 -11.69 32.80
C CYS A 633 -22.40 -11.92 34.21
N LYS A 634 -23.27 -12.17 35.20
CA LYS A 634 -22.86 -12.46 36.58
C LYS A 634 -21.99 -13.73 36.65
N LYS A 635 -22.36 -14.80 35.94
CA LYS A 635 -21.58 -16.05 35.86
C LYS A 635 -20.26 -15.88 35.11
N MET A 636 -20.25 -15.07 34.05
CA MET A 636 -19.03 -14.72 33.31
C MET A 636 -18.13 -13.71 34.03
N GLY A 637 -18.60 -13.08 35.12
CA GLY A 637 -17.87 -12.02 35.82
C GLY A 637 -17.79 -10.69 35.06
N ILE A 638 -18.75 -10.44 34.14
CA ILE A 638 -18.83 -9.24 33.31
C ILE A 638 -19.64 -8.17 34.04
N ASP A 639 -18.95 -7.15 34.56
CA ASP A 639 -19.57 -5.98 35.17
C ASP A 639 -19.87 -4.89 34.14
N PHE A 640 -19.00 -4.75 33.15
CA PHE A 640 -19.06 -3.71 32.12
C PHE A 640 -18.64 -4.27 30.77
N GLY A 641 -19.51 -4.19 29.76
CA GLY A 641 -19.20 -4.79 28.48
C GLY A 641 -20.31 -4.67 27.45
N ALA A 642 -20.17 -5.45 26.39
CA ALA A 642 -21.21 -5.61 25.37
C ALA A 642 -21.29 -7.06 24.94
N LEU A 643 -22.51 -7.57 24.85
CA LEU A 643 -22.79 -8.89 24.30
C LEU A 643 -23.33 -8.72 22.89
N ASP A 644 -22.84 -9.51 21.94
CA ASP A 644 -23.45 -9.63 20.63
C ASP A 644 -24.42 -10.80 20.68
N CYS A 645 -25.70 -10.52 20.46
CA CYS A 645 -26.79 -11.47 20.49
C CYS A 645 -27.47 -11.54 19.13
N LEU A 646 -27.90 -12.74 18.74
CA LEU A 646 -28.65 -12.99 17.51
C LEU A 646 -30.01 -13.60 17.87
N ARG A 647 -31.07 -13.16 17.20
CA ARG A 647 -32.37 -13.83 17.31
C ARG A 647 -32.58 -14.71 16.09
N ASP A 648 -32.80 -15.98 16.33
CA ASP A 648 -33.13 -16.93 15.28
C ASP A 648 -34.62 -16.79 14.94
N ARG A 649 -34.91 -16.58 13.65
CA ARG A 649 -36.29 -16.43 13.17
C ARG A 649 -37.01 -17.75 13.02
N ASP A 650 -36.29 -18.87 12.94
CA ASP A 650 -36.88 -20.20 12.72
C ASP A 650 -37.44 -20.77 14.03
N ASP A 651 -36.77 -20.52 15.16
CA ASP A 651 -37.20 -20.99 16.48
C ASP A 651 -37.59 -19.87 17.47
N GLY A 652 -37.38 -18.60 17.11
CA GLY A 652 -37.69 -17.42 17.91
C GLY A 652 -36.74 -17.15 19.08
N LYS A 653 -35.72 -18.00 19.30
CA LYS A 653 -34.82 -17.96 20.45
C LYS A 653 -33.68 -16.96 20.27
N LEU A 654 -33.13 -16.51 21.39
CA LEU A 654 -32.03 -15.56 21.46
C LEU A 654 -30.72 -16.28 21.79
N TYR A 655 -29.68 -16.05 21.01
CA TYR A 655 -28.37 -16.67 21.16
C TYR A 655 -27.30 -15.61 21.44
N ILE A 656 -26.49 -15.79 22.49
CA ILE A 656 -25.34 -14.93 22.79
C ILE A 656 -24.12 -15.49 22.08
N VAL A 657 -23.60 -14.79 21.05
CA VAL A 657 -22.55 -15.32 20.18
C VAL A 657 -21.13 -14.86 20.54
N ASP A 658 -21.02 -13.72 21.25
CA ASP A 658 -19.75 -13.10 21.62
C ASP A 658 -19.96 -12.19 22.86
N ALA A 659 -18.97 -12.17 23.76
CA ALA A 659 -18.90 -11.28 24.91
C ALA A 659 -17.64 -10.40 24.86
N ASN A 660 -17.81 -9.09 24.90
CA ASN A 660 -16.72 -8.12 24.78
C ASN A 660 -16.58 -7.25 26.04
N LEU A 661 -15.42 -7.32 26.71
CA LEU A 661 -15.08 -6.49 27.88
C LEU A 661 -14.57 -5.09 27.47
N THR A 662 -13.83 -5.04 26.36
CA THR A 662 -13.14 -3.87 25.80
C THR A 662 -13.96 -3.24 24.68
N THR A 663 -15.16 -2.76 24.99
CA THR A 663 -16.10 -2.40 23.90
C THR A 663 -15.64 -1.17 23.09
N GLY A 664 -15.64 -1.33 21.76
CA GLY A 664 -15.38 -0.24 20.82
C GLY A 664 -16.50 0.80 20.79
N THR A 665 -16.11 2.03 20.48
CA THR A 665 -16.98 3.19 20.31
C THR A 665 -17.53 3.21 18.88
N PRO A 666 -18.85 3.41 18.66
CA PRO A 666 -19.38 3.62 17.32
C PRO A 666 -18.79 4.91 16.69
N MET A 667 -18.63 4.92 15.37
CA MET A 667 -18.02 6.04 14.63
C MET A 667 -19.12 6.99 14.15
N PRO A 668 -19.11 8.28 14.53
CA PRO A 668 -20.09 9.25 14.06
C PRO A 668 -19.92 9.58 12.58
N GLY A 669 -21.04 9.66 11.86
CA GLY A 669 -21.10 9.78 10.42
C GLY A 669 -20.98 8.46 9.65
N PHE A 670 -20.65 7.36 10.34
CA PHE A 670 -20.54 6.02 9.73
C PHE A 670 -21.49 5.03 10.39
N HIS A 671 -21.36 4.82 11.70
CA HIS A 671 -22.21 3.93 12.50
C HIS A 671 -23.45 4.62 13.06
N LEU A 672 -23.31 5.89 13.51
CA LEU A 672 -24.37 6.71 14.10
C LEU A 672 -24.29 8.13 13.53
N THR A 673 -25.40 8.87 13.50
CA THR A 673 -25.33 10.33 13.31
C THR A 673 -24.60 10.98 14.48
N ARG A 674 -24.14 12.23 14.30
CA ARG A 674 -23.46 12.97 15.38
C ARG A 674 -24.38 13.20 16.58
N GLU A 675 -25.66 13.43 16.36
CA GLU A 675 -26.66 13.64 17.40
C GLU A 675 -26.94 12.35 18.18
N GLU A 676 -27.15 11.23 17.48
CA GLU A 676 -27.31 9.92 18.12
C GLU A 676 -26.07 9.53 18.93
N PHE A 677 -24.88 9.87 18.45
CA PHE A 677 -23.64 9.64 19.18
C PHE A 677 -23.56 10.43 20.49
N GLU A 678 -24.01 11.70 20.49
CA GLU A 678 -24.09 12.51 21.71
C GLU A 678 -25.02 11.86 22.75
N VAL A 679 -26.16 11.34 22.32
CA VAL A 679 -27.10 10.62 23.21
C VAL A 679 -26.49 9.32 23.72
N TYR A 680 -25.83 8.55 22.83
CA TYR A 680 -25.13 7.32 23.18
C TYR A 680 -24.11 7.54 24.30
N VAL A 681 -23.21 8.53 24.14
CA VAL A 681 -22.18 8.81 25.14
C VAL A 681 -22.80 9.25 26.47
N ARG A 682 -23.83 10.10 26.45
CA ARG A 682 -24.47 10.57 27.70
C ARG A 682 -25.17 9.46 28.45
N ARG A 683 -26.00 8.66 27.77
CA ARG A 683 -26.70 7.53 28.41
C ARG A 683 -25.71 6.54 29.02
N PHE A 684 -24.65 6.24 28.29
CA PHE A 684 -23.64 5.30 28.75
C PHE A 684 -22.83 5.86 29.93
N SER A 685 -22.53 7.16 29.93
CA SER A 685 -21.84 7.84 31.04
C SER A 685 -22.71 7.92 32.31
N ILE A 686 -24.01 8.20 32.18
CA ILE A 686 -24.97 8.21 33.31
C ILE A 686 -25.09 6.80 33.91
N ALA A 687 -25.23 5.77 33.06
CA ALA A 687 -25.29 4.39 33.52
C ALA A 687 -24.01 3.99 34.26
N PHE A 688 -22.84 4.44 33.77
CA PHE A 688 -21.54 4.18 34.40
C PHE A 688 -21.42 4.84 35.78
N GLU A 689 -21.77 6.13 35.91
CA GLU A 689 -21.73 6.83 37.21
C GLU A 689 -22.63 6.15 38.24
N LYS A 690 -23.87 5.85 37.85
CA LYS A 690 -24.86 5.20 38.72
C LYS A 690 -24.40 3.81 39.18
N ALA A 691 -23.74 3.06 38.30
CA ALA A 691 -23.30 1.69 38.58
C ALA A 691 -22.06 1.59 39.47
N PHE A 692 -21.10 2.50 39.28
CA PHE A 692 -19.74 2.32 39.81
C PHE A 692 -19.24 3.46 40.70
N MET A 693 -19.83 4.65 40.61
CA MET A 693 -19.30 5.84 41.28
C MET A 693 -20.13 6.29 42.49
N ASN A 694 -21.19 5.55 42.85
CA ASN A 694 -22.10 5.86 43.96
C ASN A 694 -22.60 7.32 43.93
N VAL A 695 -23.05 7.77 42.76
CA VAL A 695 -23.63 9.11 42.52
C VAL A 695 -25.13 9.04 42.39
#